data_AF-A0A3S8S0K1-F1
#
_entry.id   AF-A0A3S8S0K1-F1
#
_cell.length_a   1.000
_cell.length_b   1.000
_cell.length_c   1.000
_cell.angle_alpha   90.00
_cell.angle_beta   90.00
_cell.angle_gamma   90.00
#
_symmetry.space_group_name_H-M   'P 1'
#
loop_
_entity.id
_entity.type
_entity.pdbx_description
1 polymer ?
#
loop_
_entity_poly.entity_id
_entity_poly.type
_entity_poly.pdbx_seq_one_letter_code
_entity_poly.pdbx_strand_id
1 'polypeptide(L)'
;MSQKKQNQSPHTFSLTRTFFLIFISLIFSTVSSSSTAFSDNYLQKEPADAFDAVFVLDTSYSMNHADPNKMANEVIHMFMDMSEASRTRVGFVAYNHQIVASKPLTSISVAANKTELKQKIRGLRRSGYTDLGLGLNTGGNLIASKTAEGEGSGRKPFIILLSDGETDFGPGSLSKRTAADSAKDVDKAISKAQKDGYPIYTIGLNHDGTVNPEELERIAKETGGASYMTSSADDLPEIFNRIFAAEMRSVLLPVAGVTATGQLQEVQVDIPNSSMREANIILLSEHSLKETQLFYSSENIRMFKSGSYTLIKVSQPKKGTAKLKFRGTSGDLVKINLLGSYEFEAKAAITSKAAIKGQPTGIEAYLIHPATSEQLMEQEVYHSLQGQLVVTDLKTNKETLVDMKNEGTRFYTQYTFPASGQYTWQVKMDGPSFYRHSVVHDQNIVNIAPAVHGSERIEILKEDGQSVLEMNDLFLDENGDDLTYTMQNGDHPNKLLNPELNSDKLILTPNQTGQAQLTVTATDSEGGSATAVLTINVKSKYTVLKWSIAGGVVLFGIAVGLFLWLRPKPGFAGKLEGYFLATASGSDVPVKSWPLTSFEGRKVNLLELFVSLDVHEPLPEAEQIVFTPGKGGKLIVKNTSRCSLVRNRTPLPKNKKEILEYNDKLYITFEDGITEIELRYKAIKPTTNIFTRSDSSGGQTG
;
A
#
# COMPACT_ATOMS: atom_id res chain seq x y z
N MET A 1 -31.36 -50.01 37.84
CA MET A 1 -31.62 -51.43 38.09
C MET A 1 -31.94 -52.08 36.74
N SER A 2 -31.18 -53.12 36.38
CA SER A 2 -31.29 -54.05 35.24
C SER A 2 -31.19 -53.57 33.78
N GLN A 3 -30.07 -54.02 33.20
CA GLN A 3 -29.66 -54.22 31.82
C GLN A 3 -30.69 -54.87 30.87
N LYS A 4 -30.54 -54.59 29.57
CA LYS A 4 -30.32 -55.66 28.58
C LYS A 4 -29.53 -55.17 27.36
N LYS A 5 -28.34 -55.74 27.19
CA LYS A 5 -27.51 -55.70 25.97
C LYS A 5 -28.13 -56.58 24.89
N GLN A 6 -28.02 -56.18 23.63
CA GLN A 6 -27.91 -57.10 22.51
C GLN A 6 -26.80 -56.64 21.57
N ASN A 7 -25.82 -57.52 21.37
CA ASN A 7 -24.71 -57.42 20.43
C ASN A 7 -25.19 -57.67 19.00
N GLN A 8 -24.71 -56.87 18.04
CA GLN A 8 -24.38 -57.37 16.69
C GLN A 8 -23.09 -56.69 16.21
N SER A 9 -22.17 -57.51 15.71
CA SER A 9 -20.85 -57.19 15.16
C SER A 9 -20.93 -56.91 13.63
N PRO A 10 -19.87 -56.36 13.00
CA PRO A 10 -20.00 -55.37 11.94
C PRO A 10 -19.99 -55.94 10.51
N HIS A 11 -20.70 -55.27 9.61
CA HIS A 11 -20.53 -55.41 8.17
C HIS A 11 -19.44 -54.47 7.66
N THR A 12 -18.48 -55.08 6.96
CA THR A 12 -17.43 -54.47 6.15
C THR A 12 -18.03 -53.70 4.98
N PHE A 13 -17.71 -52.41 4.84
CA PHE A 13 -17.97 -51.63 3.63
C PHE A 13 -16.67 -51.30 2.90
N SER A 14 -16.57 -51.81 1.68
CA SER A 14 -15.56 -51.46 0.69
C SER A 14 -15.88 -50.10 0.07
N LEU A 15 -15.00 -49.11 0.24
CA LEU A 15 -15.07 -47.84 -0.49
C LEU A 15 -14.29 -47.92 -1.81
N THR A 16 -15.01 -47.89 -2.92
CA THR A 16 -14.47 -47.66 -4.27
C THR A 16 -14.71 -46.21 -4.71
N ARG A 17 -13.60 -45.56 -5.04
CA ARG A 17 -13.38 -44.39 -5.92
C ARG A 17 -14.57 -43.90 -6.75
N THR A 18 -15.43 -43.02 -6.19
CA THR A 18 -16.17 -42.00 -6.96
C THR A 18 -16.71 -40.90 -6.03
N PHE A 19 -15.86 -40.02 -5.51
CA PHE A 19 -16.32 -38.83 -4.77
C PHE A 19 -15.36 -37.63 -4.86
N PHE A 20 -14.66 -37.50 -5.99
CA PHE A 20 -13.65 -36.45 -6.20
C PHE A 20 -14.08 -35.39 -7.24
N LEU A 21 -15.38 -35.20 -7.50
CA LEU A 21 -15.83 -34.28 -8.57
C LEU A 21 -17.09 -33.44 -8.26
N ILE A 22 -17.43 -33.20 -6.99
CA ILE A 22 -18.48 -32.23 -6.61
C ILE A 22 -18.07 -31.48 -5.34
N PHE A 23 -16.94 -30.76 -5.41
CA PHE A 23 -16.56 -29.78 -4.37
C PHE A 23 -15.77 -28.59 -4.96
N ILE A 24 -16.13 -28.17 -6.17
CA ILE A 24 -15.70 -26.91 -6.78
C ILE A 24 -16.91 -26.36 -7.57
N SER A 25 -17.87 -25.75 -6.88
CA SER A 25 -18.88 -24.84 -7.48
C SER A 25 -19.82 -24.26 -6.39
N LEU A 26 -19.28 -23.69 -5.31
CA LEU A 26 -20.09 -22.86 -4.41
C LEU A 26 -19.24 -21.78 -3.72
N ILE A 27 -18.65 -20.92 -4.55
CA ILE A 27 -18.32 -19.54 -4.17
C ILE A 27 -19.13 -18.70 -5.14
N PHE A 28 -20.19 -18.04 -4.68
CA PHE A 28 -20.57 -16.68 -5.08
C PHE A 28 -21.80 -16.26 -4.26
N SER A 29 -21.78 -15.01 -3.80
CA SER A 29 -22.85 -14.24 -3.13
C SER A 29 -23.16 -14.56 -1.66
N THR A 30 -22.49 -13.85 -0.73
CA THR A 30 -23.12 -12.83 0.14
C THR A 30 -22.08 -12.29 1.14
N VAL A 31 -21.56 -11.08 0.90
CA VAL A 31 -20.98 -10.24 1.96
C VAL A 31 -21.70 -8.91 1.87
N SER A 32 -22.65 -8.71 2.78
CA SER A 32 -23.37 -7.45 2.95
C SER A 32 -22.50 -6.50 3.76
N SER A 33 -22.20 -5.36 3.15
CA SER A 33 -21.50 -4.21 3.71
C SER A 33 -22.26 -3.63 4.90
N SER A 34 -21.62 -3.59 6.08
CA SER A 34 -22.09 -2.79 7.20
C SER A 34 -21.50 -1.38 7.05
N SER A 35 -22.34 -0.45 6.64
CA SER A 35 -22.02 0.98 6.54
C SER A 35 -21.86 1.57 7.94
N THR A 36 -20.64 1.99 8.26
CA THR A 36 -20.37 2.93 9.36
C THR A 36 -21.03 4.26 9.05
N ALA A 37 -21.97 4.67 9.90
CA ALA A 37 -22.56 6.00 9.87
C ALA A 37 -21.44 7.03 10.08
N PHE A 38 -21.22 7.86 9.06
CA PHE A 38 -20.50 9.10 9.21
C PHE A 38 -21.30 9.98 10.17
N SER A 39 -20.68 10.37 11.29
CA SER A 39 -21.17 11.50 12.06
C SER A 39 -21.02 12.75 11.20
N ASP A 40 -22.15 13.37 10.86
CA ASP A 40 -22.19 14.75 10.39
C ASP A 40 -21.65 15.64 11.51
N ASN A 41 -20.33 15.86 11.49
CA ASN A 41 -19.77 17.04 12.12
C ASN A 41 -20.38 18.22 11.36
N TYR A 42 -21.28 18.94 12.03
CA TYR A 42 -21.65 20.30 11.66
C TYR A 42 -20.35 21.04 11.34
N LEU A 43 -20.16 21.34 10.06
CA LEU A 43 -19.07 22.19 9.59
C LEU A 43 -19.19 23.50 10.39
N GLN A 44 -18.27 23.69 11.34
CA GLN A 44 -17.97 25.02 11.83
C GLN A 44 -17.55 25.81 10.58
N LYS A 45 -18.46 26.66 10.14
CA LYS A 45 -18.27 27.60 9.05
C LYS A 45 -17.13 28.52 9.48
N GLU A 46 -15.91 28.21 9.06
CA GLU A 46 -14.76 29.11 9.18
C GLU A 46 -15.21 30.49 8.66
N PRO A 47 -15.31 31.51 9.53
CA PRO A 47 -15.79 32.81 9.12
C PRO A 47 -14.75 33.42 8.19
N ALA A 48 -15.14 33.67 6.94
CA ALA A 48 -14.26 34.32 5.98
C ALA A 48 -13.74 35.66 6.54
N ASP A 49 -12.45 35.93 6.31
CA ASP A 49 -11.66 36.97 6.96
C ASP A 49 -12.39 38.30 7.17
N ALA A 50 -12.32 38.82 8.39
CA ALA A 50 -12.76 40.15 8.74
C ALA A 50 -11.57 40.98 9.25
N PHE A 51 -11.57 42.30 9.11
CA PHE A 51 -10.36 43.11 9.28
C PHE A 51 -10.52 44.18 10.36
N ASP A 52 -9.50 44.33 11.20
CA ASP A 52 -9.39 45.38 12.21
C ASP A 52 -8.17 46.25 11.96
N ALA A 53 -8.38 47.43 11.39
CA ALA A 53 -7.30 48.36 11.08
C ALA A 53 -7.23 49.46 12.13
N VAL A 54 -6.07 49.66 12.75
CA VAL A 54 -5.81 50.81 13.62
C VAL A 54 -4.77 51.73 12.98
N PHE A 55 -5.14 52.99 12.77
CA PHE A 55 -4.25 54.01 12.26
C PHE A 55 -3.62 54.81 13.40
N VAL A 56 -2.30 54.81 13.49
CA VAL A 56 -1.54 55.61 14.46
C VAL A 56 -0.89 56.76 13.70
N LEU A 57 -1.39 57.97 13.94
CA LEU A 57 -1.13 59.15 13.11
C LEU A 57 -0.35 60.18 13.89
N ASP A 58 0.83 60.53 13.39
CA ASP A 58 1.57 61.66 13.88
C ASP A 58 0.87 62.98 13.54
N THR A 59 0.68 63.79 14.57
CA THR A 59 0.08 65.13 14.52
C THR A 59 0.98 66.15 15.22
N SER A 60 2.28 65.87 15.27
CA SER A 60 3.32 66.81 15.66
C SER A 60 3.30 68.08 14.79
N TYR A 61 4.02 69.11 15.22
CA TYR A 61 4.13 70.35 14.45
C TYR A 61 4.87 70.16 13.12
N SER A 62 5.88 69.29 13.05
CA SER A 62 6.66 69.00 11.83
C SER A 62 5.78 68.50 10.68
N MET A 63 4.70 67.79 11.00
CA MET A 63 3.74 67.27 10.01
C MET A 63 3.06 68.37 9.18
N ASN A 64 3.10 69.64 9.60
CA ASN A 64 2.65 70.77 8.77
C ASN A 64 3.51 70.97 7.52
N HIS A 65 4.77 70.52 7.55
CA HIS A 65 5.71 70.57 6.44
C HIS A 65 5.82 69.21 5.73
N ALA A 66 5.82 68.11 6.49
CA ALA A 66 5.96 66.77 5.91
C ALA A 66 4.71 66.30 5.13
N ASP A 67 3.51 66.71 5.54
CA ASP A 67 2.25 66.37 4.87
C ASP A 67 1.29 67.59 4.77
N PRO A 68 1.66 68.68 4.07
CA PRO A 68 0.92 69.95 4.10
C PRO A 68 -0.53 69.81 3.63
N ASN A 69 -0.78 68.89 2.70
CA ASN A 69 -2.10 68.64 2.10
C ASN A 69 -2.97 67.66 2.93
N LYS A 70 -2.46 67.16 4.06
CA LYS A 70 -3.13 66.14 4.89
C LYS A 70 -3.46 64.86 4.11
N MET A 71 -2.57 64.43 3.23
CA MET A 71 -2.67 63.20 2.46
C MET A 71 -2.84 61.97 3.35
N ALA A 72 -2.26 61.98 4.56
CA ALA A 72 -2.50 60.95 5.59
C ALA A 72 -4.00 60.73 5.88
N ASN A 73 -4.80 61.79 5.91
CA ASN A 73 -6.23 61.68 6.14
C ASN A 73 -6.95 61.07 4.93
N GLU A 74 -6.50 61.44 3.73
CA GLU A 74 -7.07 60.98 2.47
C GLU A 74 -6.86 59.47 2.25
N VAL A 75 -5.69 58.94 2.58
CA VAL A 75 -5.43 57.51 2.45
C VAL A 75 -6.22 56.65 3.44
N ILE A 76 -6.58 57.19 4.61
CA ILE A 76 -7.51 56.51 5.54
C ILE A 76 -8.93 56.51 4.97
N HIS A 77 -9.35 57.61 4.32
CA HIS A 77 -10.61 57.63 3.57
C HIS A 77 -10.62 56.59 2.45
N MET A 78 -9.53 56.51 1.69
CA MET A 78 -9.33 55.54 0.62
C MET A 78 -9.44 54.12 1.17
N PHE A 79 -8.75 53.80 2.27
CA PHE A 79 -8.86 52.52 2.96
C PHE A 79 -10.31 52.15 3.29
N MET A 80 -11.06 53.09 3.90
CA MET A 80 -12.47 52.86 4.25
C MET A 80 -13.38 52.71 3.03
N ASP A 81 -13.02 53.30 1.89
CA ASP A 81 -13.80 53.22 0.64
C ASP A 81 -13.50 51.95 -0.15
N MET A 82 -12.26 51.45 -0.10
CA MET A 82 -11.83 50.18 -0.70
C MET A 82 -12.34 48.97 0.09
N SER A 83 -12.32 49.06 1.42
CA SER A 83 -12.67 47.95 2.30
C SER A 83 -14.10 47.43 2.13
N GLU A 84 -14.31 46.13 2.42
CA GLU A 84 -15.65 45.56 2.55
C GLU A 84 -16.26 46.01 3.88
N ALA A 85 -17.27 46.88 3.81
CA ALA A 85 -17.78 47.57 4.98
C ALA A 85 -18.38 46.62 6.04
N SER A 86 -19.02 45.52 5.61
CA SER A 86 -19.60 44.47 6.48
C SER A 86 -18.58 43.77 7.37
N ARG A 87 -17.31 43.77 6.98
CA ARG A 87 -16.26 42.96 7.63
C ARG A 87 -15.15 43.78 8.26
N THR A 88 -15.16 45.10 8.06
CA THR A 88 -14.05 45.96 8.45
C THR A 88 -14.45 46.84 9.65
N ARG A 89 -13.59 46.88 10.67
CA ARG A 89 -13.62 47.90 11.73
C ARG A 89 -12.38 48.76 11.62
N VAL A 90 -12.54 50.05 11.88
CA VAL A 90 -11.44 51.02 11.85
C VAL A 90 -11.38 51.73 13.21
N GLY A 91 -10.17 51.79 13.76
CA GLY A 91 -9.82 52.63 14.90
C GLY A 91 -8.70 53.59 14.51
N PHE A 92 -8.50 54.64 15.29
CA PHE A 92 -7.33 55.51 15.11
C PHE A 92 -6.86 56.11 16.43
N VAL A 93 -5.58 56.47 16.46
CA VAL A 93 -4.91 57.26 17.48
C VAL A 93 -4.15 58.36 16.78
N ALA A 94 -4.50 59.61 17.06
CA ALA A 94 -3.73 60.79 16.66
C ALA A 94 -2.88 61.22 17.85
N TYR A 95 -1.57 61.28 17.67
CA TYR A 95 -0.63 61.57 18.74
C TYR A 95 0.31 62.72 18.36
N ASN A 96 0.82 63.38 19.38
CA ASN A 96 2.00 64.23 19.36
C ASN A 96 2.80 63.80 20.61
N HIS A 97 3.35 64.70 21.42
CA HIS A 97 3.87 64.38 22.75
C HIS A 97 2.79 63.94 23.77
N GLN A 98 1.52 63.92 23.36
CA GLN A 98 0.31 63.47 24.06
C GLN A 98 -0.64 62.77 23.06
N ILE A 99 -1.71 62.14 23.55
CA ILE A 99 -2.79 61.65 22.69
C ILE A 99 -3.76 62.80 22.39
N VAL A 100 -3.78 63.26 21.13
CA VAL A 100 -4.63 64.37 20.67
C VAL A 100 -6.08 63.91 20.51
N ALA A 101 -6.27 62.74 19.92
CA ALA A 101 -7.58 62.12 19.76
C ALA A 101 -7.42 60.61 19.57
N SER A 102 -8.44 59.85 19.99
CA SER A 102 -8.51 58.42 19.67
C SER A 102 -9.95 57.98 19.47
N LYS A 103 -10.13 56.92 18.69
CA LYS A 103 -11.42 56.25 18.52
C LYS A 103 -11.17 54.74 18.50
N PRO A 104 -11.87 53.96 19.34
CA PRO A 104 -11.80 52.50 19.31
C PRO A 104 -12.24 51.91 17.96
N LEU A 105 -11.92 50.62 17.74
CA LEU A 105 -12.37 49.86 16.59
C LEU A 105 -13.89 50.01 16.38
N THR A 106 -14.27 50.67 15.31
CA THR A 106 -15.65 51.00 14.99
C THR A 106 -16.01 50.38 13.64
N SER A 107 -17.14 49.66 13.55
CA SER A 107 -17.60 49.10 12.28
C SER A 107 -17.92 50.20 11.26
N ILE A 108 -17.38 50.05 10.05
CA ILE A 108 -17.63 50.96 8.92
C ILE A 108 -18.84 50.54 8.07
N SER A 109 -19.52 49.43 8.41
CA SER A 109 -20.79 49.03 7.77
C SER A 109 -21.91 50.02 8.02
N VAL A 110 -21.84 50.74 9.14
CA VAL A 110 -22.80 51.79 9.52
C VAL A 110 -22.33 53.12 8.92
N ALA A 111 -23.11 53.67 7.99
CA ALA A 111 -22.77 54.91 7.28
C ALA A 111 -22.51 56.11 8.23
N ALA A 112 -23.25 56.19 9.34
CA ALA A 112 -23.05 57.22 10.36
C ALA A 112 -21.68 57.09 11.05
N ASN A 113 -21.26 55.88 11.42
CA ASN A 113 -19.94 55.62 12.01
C ASN A 113 -18.81 55.99 11.05
N LYS A 114 -18.93 55.58 9.79
CA LYS A 114 -17.97 55.94 8.74
C LYS A 114 -17.87 57.45 8.59
N THR A 115 -19.01 58.16 8.58
CA THR A 115 -19.04 59.63 8.49
C THR A 115 -18.39 60.29 9.72
N GLU A 116 -18.68 59.82 10.93
CA GLU A 116 -18.09 60.32 12.17
C GLU A 116 -16.56 60.15 12.18
N LEU A 117 -16.06 58.96 11.81
CA LEU A 117 -14.62 58.69 11.66
C LEU A 117 -13.99 59.66 10.66
N LYS A 118 -14.60 59.83 9.48
CA LYS A 118 -14.08 60.76 8.45
C LYS A 118 -14.00 62.20 8.97
N GLN A 119 -15.03 62.67 9.69
CA GLN A 119 -15.06 64.02 10.24
C GLN A 119 -14.02 64.25 11.35
N LYS A 120 -13.85 63.29 12.27
CA LYS A 120 -12.86 63.39 13.35
C LYS A 120 -11.43 63.47 12.83
N ILE A 121 -11.09 62.63 11.84
CA ILE A 121 -9.76 62.63 11.20
C ILE A 121 -9.49 63.96 10.49
N ARG A 122 -10.47 64.51 9.75
CA ARG A 122 -10.35 65.82 9.09
C ARG A 122 -10.11 66.97 10.07
N GLY A 123 -10.70 66.88 11.26
CA GLY A 123 -10.61 67.91 12.31
C GLY A 123 -9.29 67.92 13.10
N LEU A 124 -8.39 66.96 12.86
CA LEU A 124 -7.12 66.87 13.57
C LEU A 124 -6.25 68.12 13.30
N ARG A 125 -5.74 68.68 14.40
CA ARG A 125 -4.81 69.81 14.41
C ARG A 125 -3.41 69.30 14.69
N ARG A 126 -2.43 69.91 14.03
CA ARG A 126 -1.01 69.55 14.14
C ARG A 126 -0.27 70.53 15.01
N SER A 127 0.30 70.06 16.11
CA SER A 127 0.99 70.90 17.08
C SER A 127 1.84 70.10 18.05
N GLY A 128 2.77 70.79 18.72
CA GLY A 128 3.63 70.20 19.74
C GLY A 128 4.69 69.27 19.16
N TYR A 129 5.32 68.52 20.05
CA TYR A 129 6.40 67.58 19.74
C TYR A 129 5.88 66.14 19.53
N THR A 130 6.73 65.13 19.54
CA THR A 130 6.42 63.77 19.05
C THR A 130 6.77 62.69 20.08
N ASP A 131 5.79 61.90 20.51
CA ASP A 131 6.02 60.71 21.35
C ASP A 131 5.48 59.45 20.65
N LEU A 132 6.33 58.86 19.80
CA LEU A 132 5.99 57.71 18.97
C LEU A 132 5.56 56.51 19.80
N GLY A 133 6.29 56.20 20.87
CA GLY A 133 5.97 55.11 21.78
C GLY A 133 4.62 55.26 22.45
N LEU A 134 4.26 56.46 22.92
CA LEU A 134 2.94 56.73 23.49
C LEU A 134 1.82 56.47 22.47
N GLY A 135 1.98 57.00 21.25
CA GLY A 135 1.02 56.80 20.16
C GLY A 135 0.86 55.33 19.80
N LEU A 136 1.97 54.64 19.58
CA LEU A 136 2.01 53.24 19.17
C LEU A 136 1.43 52.30 20.22
N ASN A 137 1.83 52.45 21.49
CA ASN A 137 1.30 51.66 22.60
C ASN A 137 -0.21 51.90 22.79
N THR A 138 -0.66 53.14 22.64
CA THR A 138 -2.10 53.46 22.68
C THR A 138 -2.84 52.81 21.50
N GLY A 139 -2.25 52.81 20.31
CA GLY A 139 -2.80 52.10 19.15
C GLY A 139 -2.91 50.59 19.38
N GLY A 140 -1.87 49.97 19.93
CA GLY A 140 -1.88 48.58 20.37
C GLY A 140 -3.01 48.28 21.36
N ASN A 141 -3.29 49.18 22.30
CA ASN A 141 -4.39 49.02 23.26
C ASN A 141 -5.79 49.10 22.64
N LEU A 142 -5.95 49.64 21.43
CA LEU A 142 -7.21 49.61 20.70
C LEU A 142 -7.49 48.27 20.01
N ILE A 143 -6.45 47.44 19.80
CA ILE A 143 -6.59 46.09 19.29
C ILE A 143 -7.12 45.18 20.40
N ALA A 144 -8.29 44.57 20.16
CA ALA A 144 -8.83 43.55 21.04
C ALA A 144 -7.88 42.34 21.09
N SER A 145 -7.55 41.83 22.28
CA SER A 145 -6.70 40.65 22.38
C SER A 145 -7.43 39.41 21.85
N LYS A 146 -6.69 38.44 21.28
CA LYS A 146 -7.24 37.14 20.85
C LYS A 146 -8.07 36.45 21.95
N THR A 147 -7.68 36.64 23.21
CA THR A 147 -8.38 36.14 24.39
C THR A 147 -9.74 36.81 24.67
N ALA A 148 -9.95 38.06 24.22
CA ALA A 148 -11.19 38.79 24.46
C ALA A 148 -12.28 38.50 23.41
N GLU A 149 -11.90 38.10 22.19
CA GLU A 149 -12.84 37.74 21.11
C GLU A 149 -13.06 36.23 20.96
N GLY A 150 -12.32 35.40 21.72
CA GLY A 150 -12.32 33.95 21.61
C GLY A 150 -11.46 33.44 20.43
N GLU A 151 -10.84 32.28 20.58
CA GLU A 151 -10.23 31.58 19.44
C GLU A 151 -11.33 31.29 18.41
N GLY A 152 -11.18 31.83 17.19
CA GLY A 152 -12.14 31.62 16.10
C GLY A 152 -12.99 32.84 15.66
N SER A 153 -12.69 34.08 16.08
CA SER A 153 -13.44 35.25 15.59
C SER A 153 -13.27 35.53 14.09
N GLY A 154 -12.24 34.95 13.46
CA GLY A 154 -11.89 35.18 12.05
C GLY A 154 -11.43 36.60 11.73
N ARG A 155 -11.22 37.44 12.76
CA ARG A 155 -10.77 38.83 12.58
C ARG A 155 -9.24 38.91 12.54
N LYS A 156 -8.72 39.65 11.57
CA LYS A 156 -7.30 39.91 11.32
C LYS A 156 -6.98 41.37 11.69
N PRO A 157 -6.35 41.60 12.85
CA PRO A 157 -5.92 42.94 13.24
C PRO A 157 -4.59 43.31 12.60
N PHE A 158 -4.40 44.61 12.35
CA PHE A 158 -3.13 45.20 11.97
C PHE A 158 -3.08 46.69 12.30
N ILE A 159 -1.87 47.23 12.43
CA ILE A 159 -1.63 48.65 12.72
C ILE A 159 -0.89 49.29 11.55
N ILE A 160 -1.26 50.52 11.19
CA ILE A 160 -0.49 51.38 10.28
C ILE A 160 -0.03 52.61 11.07
N LEU A 161 1.27 52.70 11.31
CA LEU A 161 1.94 53.83 11.95
C LEU A 161 2.48 54.77 10.89
N LEU A 162 2.10 56.05 10.97
CA LEU A 162 2.64 57.13 10.15
C LEU A 162 3.38 58.12 11.05
N SER A 163 4.64 58.44 10.74
CA SER A 163 5.44 59.44 11.45
C SER A 163 6.43 60.14 10.52
N ASP A 164 6.76 61.40 10.81
CA ASP A 164 7.70 62.22 10.03
C ASP A 164 9.00 62.57 10.75
N GLY A 165 9.21 62.07 11.97
CA GLY A 165 10.40 62.42 12.75
C GLY A 165 10.70 61.45 13.90
N GLU A 166 11.85 61.67 14.54
CA GLU A 166 12.23 61.00 15.77
C GLU A 166 11.34 61.43 16.96
N THR A 167 11.29 60.59 18.00
CA THR A 167 10.71 60.97 19.29
C THR A 167 11.43 62.21 19.85
N ASP A 168 10.72 63.33 19.90
CA ASP A 168 11.22 64.60 20.42
C ASP A 168 10.21 65.18 21.42
N PHE A 169 10.71 65.78 22.50
CA PHE A 169 9.90 66.49 23.50
C PHE A 169 10.22 67.99 23.58
N GLY A 170 11.13 68.46 22.72
CA GLY A 170 11.55 69.85 22.60
C GLY A 170 12.51 70.34 23.68
N PRO A 171 13.14 71.50 23.46
CA PRO A 171 14.00 72.13 24.44
C PRO A 171 13.18 72.60 25.66
N GLY A 172 13.45 72.01 26.82
CA GLY A 172 12.77 72.36 28.08
C GLY A 172 11.42 71.68 28.28
N SER A 173 11.23 70.47 27.73
CA SER A 173 10.02 69.65 27.86
C SER A 173 9.27 69.85 29.18
N LEU A 174 8.04 70.39 29.08
CA LEU A 174 7.06 70.39 30.17
C LEU A 174 6.43 68.99 30.37
N SER A 175 6.72 68.04 29.47
CA SER A 175 6.26 66.67 29.57
C SER A 175 7.09 65.92 30.61
N LYS A 176 6.41 65.16 31.48
CA LYS A 176 7.08 64.26 32.44
C LYS A 176 7.68 63.01 31.79
N ARG A 177 7.48 62.83 30.47
CA ARG A 177 7.95 61.68 29.70
C ARG A 177 9.30 61.98 29.05
N THR A 178 10.12 60.94 28.92
CA THR A 178 11.44 60.98 28.29
C THR A 178 11.49 60.09 27.05
N ALA A 179 12.51 60.25 26.20
CA ALA A 179 12.75 59.35 25.06
C ALA A 179 12.86 57.88 25.49
N ALA A 180 13.46 57.61 26.67
CA ALA A 180 13.54 56.27 27.23
C ALA A 180 12.17 55.70 27.65
N ASP A 181 11.22 56.54 28.08
CA ASP A 181 9.85 56.10 28.37
C ASP A 181 9.09 55.78 27.08
N SER A 182 9.31 56.57 26.02
CA SER A 182 8.78 56.30 24.69
C SER A 182 9.32 54.98 24.14
N ALA A 183 10.63 54.75 24.19
CA ALA A 183 11.25 53.50 23.74
C ALA A 183 10.69 52.27 24.50
N LYS A 184 10.47 52.37 25.82
CA LYS A 184 9.81 51.30 26.58
C LYS A 184 8.38 51.04 26.11
N ASP A 185 7.65 52.07 25.71
CA ASP A 185 6.30 51.92 25.19
C ASP A 185 6.29 51.31 23.77
N VAL A 186 7.31 51.58 22.96
CA VAL A 186 7.55 50.86 21.69
C VAL A 186 7.77 49.37 21.94
N ASP A 187 8.66 49.02 22.87
CA ASP A 187 8.95 47.61 23.20
C ASP A 187 7.71 46.88 23.75
N LYS A 188 6.87 47.57 24.52
CA LYS A 188 5.56 47.02 24.96
C LYS A 188 4.62 46.78 23.79
N ALA A 189 4.55 47.70 22.84
CA ALA A 189 3.70 47.55 21.66
C ALA A 189 4.15 46.38 20.78
N ILE A 190 5.46 46.23 20.55
CA ILE A 190 6.04 45.09 19.81
C ILE A 190 5.73 43.79 20.53
N SER A 191 5.98 43.71 21.83
CA SER A 191 5.72 42.51 22.64
C SER A 191 4.24 42.10 22.60
N LYS A 192 3.34 43.08 22.65
CA LYS A 192 1.89 42.84 22.52
C LYS A 192 1.53 42.36 21.12
N ALA A 193 2.08 42.97 20.07
CA ALA A 193 1.83 42.58 18.69
C ALA A 193 2.32 41.15 18.39
N GLN A 194 3.48 40.76 18.91
CA GLN A 194 3.99 39.38 18.81
C GLN A 194 3.08 38.40 19.57
N LYS A 195 2.68 38.75 20.80
CA LYS A 195 1.81 37.91 21.63
C LYS A 195 0.42 37.71 21.01
N ASP A 196 -0.19 38.79 20.55
CA ASP A 196 -1.54 38.76 19.96
C ASP A 196 -1.51 38.38 18.48
N GLY A 197 -0.34 38.37 17.84
CA GLY A 197 -0.09 37.95 16.47
C GLY A 197 -0.73 38.86 15.43
N TYR A 198 -0.31 40.13 15.38
CA TYR A 198 -0.69 41.09 14.34
C TYR A 198 0.51 41.92 13.84
N PRO A 199 0.54 42.29 12.56
CA PRO A 199 1.61 43.11 11.99
C PRO A 199 1.42 44.60 12.29
N ILE A 200 2.55 45.31 12.41
CA ILE A 200 2.60 46.78 12.43
C ILE A 200 3.35 47.25 11.18
N TYR A 201 2.64 47.92 10.28
CA TYR A 201 3.23 48.59 9.13
C TYR A 201 3.66 50.00 9.52
N THR A 202 4.87 50.40 9.14
CA THR A 202 5.41 51.73 9.46
C THR A 202 5.63 52.53 8.19
N ILE A 203 5.29 53.82 8.22
CA ILE A 203 5.45 54.75 7.12
C ILE A 203 6.17 55.99 7.66
N GLY A 204 7.41 56.17 7.23
CA GLY A 204 8.24 57.33 7.54
C GLY A 204 8.16 58.39 6.44
N LEU A 205 7.73 59.60 6.81
CA LEU A 205 7.75 60.78 5.93
C LEU A 205 9.04 61.58 6.16
N ASN A 206 10.09 61.22 5.44
CA ASN A 206 11.42 61.81 5.61
C ASN A 206 11.59 63.10 4.80
N HIS A 207 10.78 64.12 5.11
CA HIS A 207 10.81 65.41 4.41
C HIS A 207 12.11 66.20 4.68
N ASP A 208 12.63 66.13 5.91
CA ASP A 208 13.75 66.94 6.39
C ASP A 208 14.97 66.13 6.88
N GLY A 209 14.93 64.80 6.77
CA GLY A 209 16.01 63.91 7.20
C GLY A 209 15.92 63.46 8.67
N THR A 210 14.88 63.84 9.41
CA THR A 210 14.78 63.63 10.86
C THR A 210 14.10 62.34 11.28
N VAL A 211 13.52 61.59 10.34
CA VAL A 211 12.92 60.28 10.63
C VAL A 211 14.00 59.32 11.12
N ASN A 212 13.72 58.52 12.14
CA ASN A 212 14.56 57.40 12.57
C ASN A 212 14.16 56.12 11.79
N PRO A 213 14.87 55.75 10.70
CA PRO A 213 14.47 54.62 9.87
C PRO A 213 14.67 53.29 10.58
N GLU A 214 15.71 53.20 11.41
CA GLU A 214 16.08 51.98 12.13
C GLU A 214 14.99 51.58 13.13
N GLU A 215 14.42 52.55 13.86
CA GLU A 215 13.33 52.29 14.80
C GLU A 215 12.05 51.85 14.07
N LEU A 216 11.68 52.51 12.97
CA LEU A 216 10.49 52.14 12.17
C LEU A 216 10.65 50.76 11.50
N GLU A 217 11.85 50.43 11.02
CA GLU A 217 12.16 49.13 10.45
C GLU A 217 12.14 48.03 11.52
N ARG A 218 12.68 48.31 12.71
CA ARG A 218 12.64 47.40 13.86
C ARG A 218 11.20 47.03 14.23
N ILE A 219 10.33 48.03 14.40
CA ILE A 219 8.91 47.83 14.74
C ILE A 219 8.22 46.94 13.71
N ALA A 220 8.41 47.23 12.42
CA ALA A 220 7.79 46.47 11.35
C ALA A 220 8.31 45.02 11.31
N LYS A 221 9.63 44.85 11.31
CA LYS A 221 10.29 43.54 11.18
C LYS A 221 9.96 42.61 12.36
N GLU A 222 9.99 43.12 13.59
CA GLU A 222 9.74 42.29 14.78
C GLU A 222 8.26 41.90 14.94
N THR A 223 7.34 42.57 14.24
CA THR A 223 5.90 42.29 14.29
C THR A 223 5.35 41.60 13.04
N GLY A 224 6.19 41.40 12.01
CA GLY A 224 5.79 40.79 10.73
C GLY A 224 5.13 41.75 9.74
N GLY A 225 5.25 43.07 9.97
CA GLY A 225 4.85 44.11 9.02
C GLY A 225 6.00 44.53 8.09
N ALA A 226 5.74 45.57 7.28
CA ALA A 226 6.72 46.19 6.40
C ALA A 226 6.89 47.68 6.70
N SER A 227 8.12 48.18 6.54
CA SER A 227 8.45 49.60 6.67
C SER A 227 8.58 50.27 5.30
N TYR A 228 8.02 51.46 5.17
CA TYR A 228 8.07 52.26 3.96
C TYR A 228 8.62 53.65 4.28
N MET A 229 9.60 54.10 3.51
CA MET A 229 10.19 55.43 3.64
C MET A 229 9.92 56.23 2.37
N THR A 230 9.42 57.45 2.50
CA THR A 230 9.27 58.39 1.37
C THR A 230 9.61 59.81 1.81
N SER A 231 10.12 60.61 0.89
CA SER A 231 10.34 62.05 1.09
C SER A 231 9.09 62.90 0.79
N SER A 232 8.03 62.31 0.22
CA SER A 232 6.80 63.03 -0.14
C SER A 232 5.55 62.32 0.37
N ALA A 233 4.66 63.08 1.01
CA ALA A 233 3.34 62.59 1.38
C ALA A 233 2.49 62.18 0.17
N ASP A 234 2.79 62.67 -1.04
CA ASP A 234 2.05 62.32 -2.25
C ASP A 234 2.20 60.84 -2.66
N ASP A 235 3.21 60.14 -2.13
CA ASP A 235 3.41 58.69 -2.35
C ASP A 235 2.54 57.83 -1.42
N LEU A 236 1.93 58.41 -0.38
CA LEU A 236 1.13 57.67 0.61
C LEU A 236 0.02 56.81 -0.02
N PRO A 237 -0.74 57.26 -1.03
CA PRO A 237 -1.76 56.41 -1.64
C PRO A 237 -1.18 55.13 -2.27
N GLU A 238 0.02 55.20 -2.85
CA GLU A 238 0.69 54.03 -3.41
C GLU A 238 1.15 53.07 -2.30
N ILE A 239 1.76 53.60 -1.23
CA ILE A 239 2.19 52.82 -0.07
C ILE A 239 1.00 52.11 0.58
N PHE A 240 -0.12 52.81 0.78
CA PHE A 240 -1.33 52.22 1.35
C PHE A 240 -1.93 51.14 0.48
N ASN A 241 -1.89 51.28 -0.85
CA ASN A 241 -2.34 50.22 -1.76
C ASN A 241 -1.48 48.95 -1.62
N ARG A 242 -0.16 49.09 -1.39
CA ARG A 242 0.73 47.95 -1.14
C ARG A 242 0.41 47.27 0.20
N ILE A 243 0.17 48.05 1.26
CA ILE A 243 -0.25 47.52 2.57
C ILE A 243 -1.59 46.78 2.44
N PHE A 244 -2.56 47.38 1.75
CA PHE A 244 -3.87 46.76 1.53
C PHE A 244 -3.76 45.46 0.74
N ALA A 245 -2.94 45.44 -0.31
CA ALA A 245 -2.70 44.23 -1.11
C ALA A 245 -2.13 43.09 -0.25
N ALA A 246 -1.13 43.40 0.59
CA ALA A 246 -0.51 42.44 1.50
C ALA A 246 -1.49 41.89 2.54
N GLU A 247 -2.29 42.76 3.17
CA GLU A 247 -3.11 42.39 4.32
C GLU A 247 -4.48 41.83 3.93
N MET A 248 -5.14 42.45 2.95
CA MET A 248 -6.50 42.09 2.54
C MET A 248 -6.52 41.08 1.40
N ARG A 249 -5.45 40.28 1.28
CA ARG A 249 -5.29 39.18 0.31
C ARG A 249 -5.67 39.60 -1.12
N SER A 250 -5.37 40.84 -1.48
CA SER A 250 -5.78 41.48 -2.72
C SER A 250 -4.57 41.66 -3.64
N VAL A 251 -4.80 41.67 -4.94
CA VAL A 251 -3.71 41.76 -5.92
C VAL A 251 -3.74 43.10 -6.60
N LEU A 252 -2.66 43.86 -6.44
CA LEU A 252 -2.46 45.15 -7.09
C LEU A 252 -1.83 44.96 -8.47
N LEU A 253 -2.53 45.40 -9.50
CA LEU A 253 -2.09 45.38 -10.90
C LEU A 253 -1.92 46.81 -11.39
N PRO A 254 -0.71 47.26 -11.72
CA PRO A 254 -0.52 48.54 -12.38
C PRO A 254 -1.10 48.47 -13.79
N VAL A 255 -1.98 49.42 -14.13
CA VAL A 255 -2.64 49.47 -15.45
C VAL A 255 -1.94 50.47 -16.35
N ALA A 256 -1.82 51.73 -15.90
CA ALA A 256 -1.21 52.80 -16.69
C ALA A 256 -0.76 53.97 -15.81
N GLY A 257 0.24 54.72 -16.28
CA GLY A 257 0.55 56.06 -15.80
C GLY A 257 0.36 57.05 -16.95
N VAL A 258 -0.58 57.97 -16.81
CA VAL A 258 -0.98 58.87 -17.90
C VAL A 258 -0.87 60.33 -17.45
N THR A 259 -0.07 61.12 -18.15
CA THR A 259 -0.06 62.58 -17.95
C THR A 259 -1.35 63.18 -18.50
N ALA A 260 -2.08 63.88 -17.64
CA ALA A 260 -3.34 64.50 -17.98
C ALA A 260 -3.12 65.71 -18.89
N THR A 261 -3.92 65.81 -19.94
CA THR A 261 -3.86 66.88 -20.97
C THR A 261 -4.87 68.00 -20.70
N GLY A 262 -5.71 67.85 -19.67
CA GLY A 262 -6.90 68.69 -19.46
C GLY A 262 -8.11 68.31 -20.33
N GLN A 263 -7.92 67.45 -21.34
CA GLN A 263 -8.99 66.89 -22.18
C GLN A 263 -9.40 65.49 -21.70
N LEU A 264 -10.49 64.96 -22.26
CA LEU A 264 -10.95 63.60 -21.96
C LEU A 264 -9.96 62.58 -22.53
N GLN A 265 -9.45 61.69 -21.69
CA GLN A 265 -8.52 60.61 -22.04
C GLN A 265 -9.17 59.25 -21.76
N GLU A 266 -8.79 58.24 -22.54
CA GLU A 266 -9.31 56.88 -22.45
C GLU A 266 -8.17 55.89 -22.17
N VAL A 267 -8.39 54.98 -21.23
CA VAL A 267 -7.48 53.88 -20.87
C VAL A 267 -8.29 52.58 -20.80
N GLN A 268 -7.72 51.50 -21.31
CA GLN A 268 -8.30 50.17 -21.20
C GLN A 268 -7.80 49.50 -19.92
N VAL A 269 -8.72 48.93 -19.15
CA VAL A 269 -8.44 48.21 -17.91
C VAL A 269 -8.88 46.76 -18.11
N ASP A 270 -7.91 45.84 -18.15
CA ASP A 270 -8.20 44.41 -18.33
C ASP A 270 -8.56 43.74 -17.00
N ILE A 271 -9.70 43.05 -16.99
CA ILE A 271 -10.15 42.20 -15.89
C ILE A 271 -9.81 40.74 -16.27
N PRO A 272 -8.84 40.11 -15.62
CA PRO A 272 -8.21 38.88 -16.10
C PRO A 272 -9.09 37.63 -15.99
N ASN A 273 -10.01 37.58 -15.04
CA ASN A 273 -10.88 36.43 -14.76
C ASN A 273 -12.19 36.88 -14.10
N SER A 274 -13.17 35.96 -14.00
CA SER A 274 -14.47 36.24 -13.36
C SER A 274 -14.52 35.83 -11.88
N SER A 275 -13.39 35.35 -11.37
CA SER A 275 -13.19 34.84 -10.01
C SER A 275 -13.02 35.95 -8.97
N MET A 276 -12.79 37.19 -9.40
CA MET A 276 -12.72 38.34 -8.48
C MET A 276 -14.06 38.56 -7.78
N ARG A 277 -14.03 38.65 -6.46
CA ARG A 277 -15.19 39.10 -5.67
C ARG A 277 -15.45 40.58 -5.93
N GLU A 278 -14.38 41.34 -6.03
CA GLU A 278 -14.42 42.78 -6.24
C GLU A 278 -13.18 43.27 -6.99
N ALA A 279 -13.39 44.20 -7.92
CA ALA A 279 -12.34 44.96 -8.57
C ALA A 279 -12.41 46.43 -8.16
N ASN A 280 -11.35 46.92 -7.53
CA ASN A 280 -11.17 48.31 -7.16
C ASN A 280 -10.23 48.97 -8.18
N ILE A 281 -10.77 49.76 -9.10
CA ILE A 281 -9.99 50.56 -10.06
C ILE A 281 -9.68 51.91 -9.40
N ILE A 282 -8.41 52.14 -9.14
CA ILE A 282 -7.90 53.28 -8.36
C ILE A 282 -7.17 54.22 -9.33
N LEU A 283 -7.65 55.45 -9.44
CA LEU A 283 -6.99 56.53 -10.16
C LEU A 283 -6.40 57.48 -9.13
N LEU A 284 -5.08 57.54 -9.03
CA LEU A 284 -4.34 58.46 -8.17
C LEU A 284 -3.88 59.67 -8.99
N SER A 285 -4.06 60.87 -8.46
CA SER A 285 -3.71 62.13 -9.12
C SER A 285 -3.40 63.19 -8.08
N GLU A 286 -2.50 64.12 -8.37
CA GLU A 286 -2.17 65.24 -7.49
C GLU A 286 -3.39 66.13 -7.22
N HIS A 287 -4.20 66.38 -8.26
CA HIS A 287 -5.46 67.11 -8.14
C HIS A 287 -6.66 66.23 -8.49
N SER A 288 -7.84 66.62 -7.96
CA SER A 288 -9.09 65.90 -8.16
C SER A 288 -9.48 65.86 -9.64
N LEU A 289 -9.86 64.67 -10.10
CA LEU A 289 -10.31 64.48 -11.48
C LEU A 289 -11.66 65.18 -11.71
N LYS A 290 -11.72 65.97 -12.78
CA LYS A 290 -12.92 66.73 -13.16
C LYS A 290 -14.04 65.81 -13.63
N GLU A 291 -13.67 64.74 -14.33
CA GLU A 291 -14.58 63.76 -14.88
C GLU A 291 -13.96 62.37 -14.83
N THR A 292 -14.76 61.37 -14.48
CA THR A 292 -14.37 59.94 -14.52
C THR A 292 -15.61 59.12 -14.86
N GLN A 293 -15.49 58.21 -15.83
CA GLN A 293 -16.56 57.32 -16.27
C GLN A 293 -15.98 55.94 -16.58
N LEU A 294 -16.65 54.88 -16.15
CA LEU A 294 -16.31 53.49 -16.48
C LEU A 294 -17.37 52.91 -17.40
N PHE A 295 -16.97 52.49 -18.59
CA PHE A 295 -17.82 51.74 -19.51
C PHE A 295 -17.50 50.26 -19.39
N TYR A 296 -18.32 49.57 -18.60
CA TYR A 296 -18.15 48.16 -18.30
C TYR A 296 -19.48 47.55 -17.86
N SER A 297 -19.76 46.32 -18.27
CA SER A 297 -21.03 45.64 -17.97
C SER A 297 -20.96 44.93 -16.62
N SER A 298 -21.44 45.57 -15.55
CA SER A 298 -21.60 44.97 -14.22
C SER A 298 -22.88 45.48 -13.54
N GLU A 299 -23.45 44.65 -12.66
CA GLU A 299 -24.69 44.95 -11.94
C GLU A 299 -24.53 46.03 -10.87
N ASN A 300 -23.33 46.20 -10.31
CA ASN A 300 -23.08 47.13 -9.20
C ASN A 300 -21.70 47.78 -9.32
N ILE A 301 -21.70 49.01 -9.84
CA ILE A 301 -20.53 49.87 -9.92
C ILE A 301 -20.75 51.04 -8.98
N ARG A 302 -19.80 51.26 -8.06
CA ARG A 302 -19.79 52.40 -7.13
C ARG A 302 -18.56 53.24 -7.35
N MET A 303 -18.72 54.56 -7.26
CA MET A 303 -17.61 55.49 -7.43
C MET A 303 -17.46 56.35 -6.19
N PHE A 304 -16.23 56.45 -5.69
CA PHE A 304 -15.84 57.33 -4.60
C PHE A 304 -14.81 58.31 -5.15
N LYS A 305 -14.98 59.59 -4.83
CA LYS A 305 -14.10 60.66 -5.28
C LYS A 305 -13.52 61.37 -4.07
N SER A 306 -12.24 61.73 -4.18
CA SER A 306 -11.59 62.62 -3.24
C SER A 306 -10.68 63.63 -3.95
N GLY A 307 -9.90 64.38 -3.16
CA GLY A 307 -8.90 65.32 -3.65
C GLY A 307 -7.77 64.66 -4.42
N SER A 308 -7.32 63.49 -3.98
CA SER A 308 -6.11 62.81 -4.50
C SER A 308 -6.37 61.46 -5.17
N TYR A 309 -7.62 60.96 -5.14
CA TYR A 309 -7.98 59.71 -5.79
C TYR A 309 -9.41 59.69 -6.31
N THR A 310 -9.65 58.84 -7.31
CA THR A 310 -10.97 58.34 -7.67
C THR A 310 -10.94 56.82 -7.63
N LEU A 311 -11.85 56.23 -6.86
CA LEU A 311 -12.00 54.79 -6.72
C LEU A 311 -13.29 54.34 -7.40
N ILE A 312 -13.20 53.37 -8.30
CA ILE A 312 -14.34 52.71 -8.92
C ILE A 312 -14.36 51.26 -8.47
N LYS A 313 -15.37 50.90 -7.69
CA LYS A 313 -15.57 49.60 -7.08
C LYS A 313 -16.60 48.83 -7.90
N VAL A 314 -16.17 47.72 -8.50
CA VAL A 314 -17.01 46.86 -9.34
C VAL A 314 -17.19 45.53 -8.60
N SER A 315 -18.42 45.22 -8.20
CA SER A 315 -18.73 43.95 -7.55
C SER A 315 -18.83 42.83 -8.58
N GLN A 316 -18.24 41.66 -8.27
CA GLN A 316 -18.25 40.44 -9.09
C GLN A 316 -18.06 40.70 -10.59
N PRO A 317 -16.94 41.34 -10.99
CA PRO A 317 -16.70 41.64 -12.39
C PRO A 317 -16.55 40.35 -13.20
N LYS A 318 -17.05 40.36 -14.43
CA LYS A 318 -16.79 39.32 -15.43
C LYS A 318 -15.44 39.56 -16.12
N LYS A 319 -14.81 38.50 -16.61
CA LYS A 319 -13.64 38.62 -17.48
C LYS A 319 -13.93 39.53 -18.68
N GLY A 320 -13.00 40.44 -18.99
CA GLY A 320 -13.10 41.34 -20.14
C GLY A 320 -12.38 42.67 -19.95
N THR A 321 -12.50 43.57 -20.92
CA THR A 321 -11.81 44.87 -20.91
C THR A 321 -12.81 46.00 -20.61
N ALA A 322 -12.55 46.76 -19.55
CA ALA A 322 -13.30 47.96 -19.20
C ALA A 322 -12.68 49.19 -19.88
N LYS A 323 -13.51 50.10 -20.40
CA LYS A 323 -13.02 51.38 -20.93
C LYS A 323 -13.19 52.46 -19.86
N LEU A 324 -12.07 52.96 -19.37
CA LEU A 324 -12.02 54.02 -18.36
C LEU A 324 -11.77 55.35 -19.07
N LYS A 325 -12.69 56.30 -18.91
CA LYS A 325 -12.51 57.68 -19.39
C LYS A 325 -12.35 58.62 -18.22
N PHE A 326 -11.39 59.54 -18.30
CA PHE A 326 -11.17 60.53 -17.26
C PHE A 326 -10.67 61.86 -17.82
N ARG A 327 -10.80 62.92 -17.03
CA ARG A 327 -10.31 64.27 -17.31
C ARG A 327 -9.61 64.83 -16.08
N GLY A 328 -8.28 64.84 -16.10
CA GLY A 328 -7.43 65.41 -15.04
C GLY A 328 -7.12 66.90 -15.26
N THR A 329 -6.37 67.49 -14.33
CA THR A 329 -5.77 68.81 -14.54
C THR A 329 -4.55 68.67 -15.43
N SER A 330 -4.35 69.60 -16.38
CA SER A 330 -3.26 69.51 -17.33
C SER A 330 -1.90 69.49 -16.62
N GLY A 331 -1.07 68.48 -16.90
CA GLY A 331 0.23 68.28 -16.26
C GLY A 331 0.23 67.22 -15.16
N ASP A 332 -0.92 66.89 -14.55
CA ASP A 332 -0.99 65.90 -13.49
C ASP A 332 -0.61 64.50 -14.01
N LEU A 333 0.16 63.74 -13.23
CA LEU A 333 0.35 62.31 -13.49
C LEU A 333 -0.80 61.51 -12.86
N VAL A 334 -1.62 60.87 -13.70
CA VAL A 334 -2.68 59.97 -13.26
C VAL A 334 -2.18 58.53 -13.27
N LYS A 335 -1.94 57.96 -12.08
CA LYS A 335 -1.59 56.53 -11.93
C LYS A 335 -2.87 55.70 -11.77
N ILE A 336 -3.03 54.68 -12.60
CA ILE A 336 -4.22 53.82 -12.64
C ILE A 336 -3.81 52.42 -12.23
N ASN A 337 -4.43 51.91 -11.18
CA ASN A 337 -4.21 50.56 -10.67
C ASN A 337 -5.53 49.80 -10.57
N LEU A 338 -5.49 48.49 -10.79
CA LEU A 338 -6.57 47.57 -10.52
C LEU A 338 -6.19 46.74 -9.29
N LEU A 339 -7.01 46.81 -8.24
CA LEU A 339 -6.85 45.99 -7.05
C LEU A 339 -7.98 44.97 -6.98
N GLY A 340 -7.66 43.71 -7.27
CA GLY A 340 -8.60 42.60 -7.27
C GLY A 340 -8.62 41.85 -5.95
N SER A 341 -9.79 41.70 -5.33
CA SER A 341 -9.98 40.90 -4.13
C SER A 341 -10.58 39.54 -4.48
N TYR A 342 -10.01 38.47 -3.94
CA TYR A 342 -10.36 37.08 -4.25
C TYR A 342 -10.73 36.30 -2.97
N GLU A 343 -11.85 35.60 -3.01
CA GLU A 343 -12.33 34.73 -1.91
C GLU A 343 -11.95 33.26 -2.17
N PHE A 344 -10.66 32.98 -2.40
CA PHE A 344 -10.16 31.60 -2.52
C PHE A 344 -8.98 31.32 -1.60
N GLU A 345 -8.91 30.09 -1.13
CA GLU A 345 -7.81 29.55 -0.34
C GLU A 345 -7.18 28.37 -1.05
N ALA A 346 -5.87 28.18 -0.87
CA ALA A 346 -5.18 27.01 -1.36
C ALA A 346 -5.42 25.84 -0.41
N LYS A 347 -6.04 24.77 -0.91
CA LYS A 347 -6.12 23.49 -0.22
C LYS A 347 -5.10 22.56 -0.83
N ALA A 348 -4.34 21.88 0.02
CA ALA A 348 -3.42 20.84 -0.40
C ALA A 348 -3.73 19.53 0.34
N ALA A 349 -3.47 18.41 -0.31
CA ALA A 349 -3.73 17.09 0.24
C ALA A 349 -2.75 16.05 -0.31
N ILE A 350 -2.44 15.07 0.51
CA ILE A 350 -1.76 13.86 0.08
C ILE A 350 -2.82 12.95 -0.56
N THR A 351 -2.56 12.49 -1.79
CA THR A 351 -3.49 11.64 -2.55
C THR A 351 -3.34 10.15 -2.19
N SER A 352 -2.20 9.74 -1.62
CA SER A 352 -1.98 8.37 -1.15
C SER A 352 -2.61 8.15 0.23
N LYS A 353 -2.93 6.89 0.57
CA LYS A 353 -3.48 6.55 1.90
C LYS A 353 -2.50 6.84 3.04
N ALA A 354 -1.20 6.73 2.78
CA ALA A 354 -0.12 6.99 3.71
C ALA A 354 1.11 7.48 2.95
N ALA A 355 1.93 8.30 3.61
CA ALA A 355 3.26 8.67 3.15
C ALA A 355 4.27 7.77 3.87
N ILE A 356 4.99 6.96 3.10
CA ILE A 356 5.99 6.00 3.59
C ILE A 356 7.35 6.47 3.07
N LYS A 357 8.41 6.26 3.86
CA LYS A 357 9.79 6.50 3.44
C LYS A 357 10.07 5.77 2.12
N GLY A 358 10.86 6.38 1.23
CA GLY A 358 11.32 5.74 -0.01
C GLY A 358 10.24 5.55 -1.10
N GLN A 359 8.96 5.63 -0.73
CA GLN A 359 7.84 5.49 -1.66
C GLN A 359 7.36 6.85 -2.20
N PRO A 360 7.09 6.98 -3.50
CA PRO A 360 6.51 8.19 -4.08
C PRO A 360 5.13 8.51 -3.48
N THR A 361 5.04 9.66 -2.80
CA THR A 361 3.80 10.18 -2.23
C THR A 361 3.23 11.24 -3.15
N GLY A 362 2.02 11.02 -3.66
CA GLY A 362 1.32 12.00 -4.48
C GLY A 362 0.78 13.14 -3.64
N ILE A 363 1.06 14.38 -4.04
CA ILE A 363 0.58 15.59 -3.39
C ILE A 363 -0.12 16.44 -4.43
N GLU A 364 -1.36 16.84 -4.12
CA GLU A 364 -2.14 17.74 -4.96
C GLU A 364 -2.50 19.02 -4.21
N ALA A 365 -2.73 20.08 -4.96
CA ALA A 365 -3.22 21.33 -4.42
C ALA A 365 -4.14 22.05 -5.40
N TYR A 366 -5.18 22.70 -4.90
CA TYR A 366 -6.17 23.41 -5.69
C TYR A 366 -6.79 24.56 -4.89
N LEU A 367 -7.43 25.50 -5.58
CA LEU A 367 -8.08 26.64 -4.95
C LEU A 367 -9.51 26.24 -4.57
N ILE A 368 -9.95 26.61 -3.36
CA ILE A 368 -11.31 26.40 -2.86
C ILE A 368 -11.94 27.71 -2.41
N HIS A 369 -13.26 27.79 -2.51
CA HIS A 369 -14.00 28.86 -1.86
C HIS A 369 -14.18 28.53 -0.37
N PRO A 370 -13.75 29.38 0.58
CA PRO A 370 -13.68 29.03 1.99
C PRO A 370 -15.06 28.74 2.61
N ALA A 371 -16.12 29.42 2.16
CA ALA A 371 -17.44 29.24 2.74
C ALA A 371 -18.19 27.98 2.25
N THR A 372 -17.85 27.47 1.05
CA THR A 372 -18.52 26.30 0.44
C THR A 372 -17.60 25.09 0.37
N SER A 373 -16.30 25.27 0.54
CA SER A 373 -15.25 24.27 0.27
C SER A 373 -15.26 23.71 -1.16
N GLU A 374 -15.97 24.38 -2.08
CA GLU A 374 -16.03 24.00 -3.49
C GLU A 374 -14.72 24.40 -4.18
N GLN A 375 -14.20 23.49 -5.00
CA GLN A 375 -13.01 23.74 -5.81
C GLN A 375 -13.33 24.76 -6.91
N LEU A 376 -12.41 25.70 -7.11
CA LEU A 376 -12.44 26.60 -8.24
C LEU A 376 -12.10 25.84 -9.52
N MET A 377 -13.01 25.92 -10.50
CA MET A 377 -12.88 25.22 -11.79
C MET A 377 -12.42 26.14 -12.95
N GLU A 378 -12.20 27.43 -12.70
CA GLU A 378 -11.76 28.41 -13.72
C GLU A 378 -10.27 28.25 -14.02
N GLN A 379 -9.94 27.58 -15.12
CA GLN A 379 -8.56 27.22 -15.51
C GLN A 379 -7.65 28.44 -15.71
N GLU A 380 -8.18 29.58 -16.14
CA GLU A 380 -7.38 30.78 -16.37
C GLU A 380 -6.71 31.31 -15.12
N VAL A 381 -7.33 31.12 -13.95
CA VAL A 381 -6.70 31.47 -12.67
C VAL A 381 -5.45 30.61 -12.47
N TYR A 382 -5.57 29.28 -12.64
CA TYR A 382 -4.46 28.34 -12.48
C TYR A 382 -3.37 28.53 -13.53
N HIS A 383 -3.70 28.85 -14.78
CA HIS A 383 -2.71 29.06 -15.85
C HIS A 383 -1.75 30.21 -15.55
N SER A 384 -2.17 31.19 -14.77
CA SER A 384 -1.32 32.30 -14.33
C SER A 384 -0.39 31.94 -13.16
N LEU A 385 -0.56 30.75 -12.56
CA LEU A 385 0.12 30.32 -11.35
C LEU A 385 1.15 29.23 -11.60
N GLN A 386 2.17 29.23 -10.75
CA GLN A 386 3.16 28.19 -10.60
C GLN A 386 3.01 27.60 -9.19
N GLY A 387 2.90 26.28 -9.11
CA GLY A 387 2.80 25.56 -7.84
C GLY A 387 4.18 25.05 -7.42
N GLN A 388 4.57 25.29 -6.17
CA GLN A 388 5.76 24.74 -5.56
C GLN A 388 5.41 24.08 -4.22
N LEU A 389 5.79 22.82 -4.08
CA LEU A 389 5.77 22.12 -2.80
C LEU A 389 7.03 22.50 -2.01
N VAL A 390 6.84 22.91 -0.77
CA VAL A 390 7.92 23.15 0.21
C VAL A 390 7.82 22.07 1.27
N VAL A 391 8.86 21.26 1.43
CA VAL A 391 8.95 20.23 2.47
C VAL A 391 10.13 20.55 3.38
N THR A 392 9.90 20.60 4.69
CA THR A 392 10.92 20.88 5.71
C THR A 392 11.10 19.67 6.60
N ASP A 393 12.31 19.14 6.65
CA ASP A 393 12.70 18.11 7.64
C ASP A 393 12.97 18.78 8.99
N LEU A 394 12.17 18.47 10.01
CA LEU A 394 12.29 19.11 11.32
C LEU A 394 13.52 18.67 12.12
N LYS A 395 14.15 17.55 11.76
CA LYS A 395 15.37 17.05 12.41
C LYS A 395 16.60 17.81 11.91
N THR A 396 16.69 18.03 10.60
CA THR A 396 17.84 18.72 9.97
C THR A 396 17.58 20.21 9.72
N ASN A 397 16.34 20.66 9.86
CA ASN A 397 15.84 21.98 9.49
C ASN A 397 16.12 22.33 8.02
N LYS A 398 16.18 21.31 7.15
CA LYS A 398 16.46 21.46 5.72
C LYS A 398 15.15 21.59 4.96
N GLU A 399 15.02 22.67 4.18
CA GLU A 399 13.90 22.86 3.25
C GLU A 399 14.24 22.30 1.86
N THR A 400 13.26 21.65 1.24
CA THR A 400 13.31 21.14 -0.13
C THR A 400 12.15 21.71 -0.92
N LEU A 401 12.45 22.29 -2.08
CA LEU A 401 11.48 22.89 -3.00
C LEU A 401 11.28 21.97 -4.20
N VAL A 402 10.03 21.70 -4.55
CA VAL A 402 9.68 20.82 -5.67
C VAL A 402 8.60 21.48 -6.52
N ASP A 403 8.89 21.70 -7.80
CA ASP A 403 7.91 22.25 -8.73
C ASP A 403 6.75 21.26 -8.95
N MET A 404 5.53 21.79 -9.00
CA MET A 404 4.32 21.03 -9.23
C MET A 404 3.81 21.24 -10.65
N LYS A 405 3.30 20.17 -11.26
CA LYS A 405 2.70 20.23 -12.59
C LYS A 405 1.29 20.81 -12.50
N ASN A 406 1.00 21.81 -13.32
CA ASN A 406 -0.37 22.32 -13.50
C ASN A 406 -1.18 21.36 -14.38
N GLU A 407 -2.29 20.84 -13.86
CA GLU A 407 -3.23 19.94 -14.56
C GLU A 407 -4.57 20.64 -14.89
N GLY A 408 -4.56 21.96 -15.05
CA GLY A 408 -5.70 22.78 -15.46
C GLY A 408 -6.46 23.39 -14.28
N THR A 409 -6.95 22.58 -13.35
CA THR A 409 -7.67 23.05 -12.15
C THR A 409 -7.05 22.58 -10.83
N ARG A 410 -5.86 21.99 -10.90
CA ARG A 410 -5.06 21.57 -9.74
C ARG A 410 -3.57 21.55 -10.10
N PHE A 411 -2.74 21.60 -9.08
CA PHE A 411 -1.31 21.29 -9.14
C PHE A 411 -1.07 19.91 -8.56
N TYR A 412 -0.19 19.12 -9.19
CA TYR A 412 0.16 17.78 -8.74
C TYR A 412 1.68 17.56 -8.81
N THR A 413 2.22 16.88 -7.81
CA THR A 413 3.59 16.35 -7.84
C THR A 413 3.70 15.05 -7.06
N GLN A 414 4.80 14.34 -7.24
CA GLN A 414 5.17 13.22 -6.38
C GLN A 414 6.42 13.59 -5.61
N TYR A 415 6.40 13.31 -4.30
CA TYR A 415 7.54 13.52 -3.43
C TYR A 415 7.88 12.23 -2.70
N THR A 416 9.17 11.87 -2.72
CA THR A 416 9.68 10.72 -1.97
C THR A 416 10.41 11.24 -0.74
N PHE A 417 9.91 10.86 0.44
CA PHE A 417 10.56 11.23 1.70
C PHE A 417 11.84 10.40 1.89
N PRO A 418 13.01 11.04 2.05
CA PRO A 418 14.30 10.34 2.04
C PRO A 418 14.61 9.58 3.34
N ALA A 419 14.01 9.99 4.47
CA ALA A 419 14.24 9.38 5.78
C ALA A 419 12.96 9.38 6.62
N SER A 420 12.85 8.47 7.59
CA SER A 420 11.77 8.55 8.57
C SER A 420 11.95 9.75 9.51
N GLY A 421 10.83 10.26 10.05
CA GLY A 421 10.84 11.41 10.96
C GLY A 421 9.65 12.33 10.78
N GLN A 422 9.72 13.48 11.45
CA GLN A 422 8.71 14.53 11.41
C GLN A 422 9.08 15.55 10.33
N TYR A 423 8.14 15.81 9.43
CA TYR A 423 8.26 16.80 8.38
C TYR A 423 7.11 17.80 8.50
N THR A 424 7.33 19.00 8.00
CA THR A 424 6.25 19.90 7.63
C THR A 424 6.24 20.11 6.13
N TRP A 425 5.07 20.34 5.56
CA TRP A 425 4.99 20.68 4.15
C TRP A 425 3.85 21.66 3.86
N GLN A 426 4.02 22.46 2.80
CA GLN A 426 3.01 23.39 2.30
C GLN A 426 3.16 23.54 0.79
N VAL A 427 2.09 23.95 0.12
CA VAL A 427 2.12 24.27 -1.30
C VAL A 427 1.95 25.78 -1.48
N LYS A 428 2.90 26.38 -2.18
CA LYS A 428 2.86 27.78 -2.61
C LYS A 428 2.38 27.85 -4.06
N MET A 429 1.27 28.54 -4.31
CA MET A 429 0.81 28.85 -5.66
C MET A 429 1.08 30.34 -5.91
N ASP A 430 2.09 30.65 -6.71
CA ASP A 430 2.55 32.02 -6.97
C ASP A 430 2.39 32.37 -8.44
N GLY A 431 1.96 33.59 -8.73
CA GLY A 431 1.78 34.11 -10.08
C GLY A 431 1.97 35.62 -10.12
N PRO A 432 2.06 36.24 -11.31
CA PRO A 432 2.31 37.67 -11.46
C PRO A 432 1.24 38.54 -10.78
N SER A 433 0.02 38.02 -10.76
CA SER A 433 -1.21 38.75 -10.46
C SER A 433 -2.08 38.05 -9.43
N PHE A 434 -1.59 37.00 -8.78
CA PHE A 434 -2.31 36.24 -7.76
C PHE A 434 -1.35 35.29 -7.08
N TYR A 435 -1.46 35.14 -5.77
CA TYR A 435 -0.79 34.07 -5.04
C TYR A 435 -1.65 33.58 -3.88
N ARG A 436 -1.53 32.29 -3.57
CA ARG A 436 -2.13 31.64 -2.38
C ARG A 436 -1.23 30.50 -1.93
N HIS A 437 -0.98 30.44 -0.63
CA HIS A 437 -0.24 29.35 -0.01
C HIS A 437 -1.20 28.50 0.83
N SER A 438 -1.01 27.18 0.82
CA SER A 438 -1.78 26.28 1.68
C SER A 438 -1.39 26.48 3.13
N VAL A 439 -2.19 25.91 4.04
CA VAL A 439 -1.73 25.72 5.42
C VAL A 439 -0.50 24.82 5.46
N VAL A 440 0.28 24.96 6.52
CA VAL A 440 1.40 24.05 6.82
C VAL A 440 0.81 22.77 7.40
N HIS A 441 1.18 21.63 6.82
CA HIS A 441 0.76 20.30 7.24
C HIS A 441 1.92 19.59 7.94
N ASP A 442 1.65 19.01 9.11
CA ASP A 442 2.57 18.10 9.77
C ASP A 442 2.45 16.70 9.15
N GLN A 443 3.58 16.07 8.88
CA GLN A 443 3.65 14.73 8.32
C GLN A 443 4.70 13.90 9.06
N ASN A 444 4.23 12.86 9.75
CA ASN A 444 5.11 11.85 10.31
C ASN A 444 5.35 10.75 9.26
N ILE A 445 6.61 10.53 8.91
CA ILE A 445 7.05 9.47 8.00
C ILE A 445 7.61 8.34 8.84
N VAL A 446 7.05 7.15 8.68
CA VAL A 446 7.47 5.95 9.40
C VAL A 446 8.35 5.08 8.52
N ASN A 447 9.35 4.44 9.14
CA ASN A 447 10.08 3.33 8.55
C ASN A 447 9.22 2.06 8.64
N ILE A 448 9.27 1.21 7.61
CA ILE A 448 8.67 -0.12 7.64
C ILE A 448 9.82 -1.12 7.77
N ALA A 449 9.76 -2.01 8.76
CA ALA A 449 10.79 -3.03 8.90
C ALA A 449 10.67 -4.07 7.76
N PRO A 450 11.78 -4.69 7.33
CA PRO A 450 11.74 -5.75 6.34
C PRO A 450 10.86 -6.91 6.82
N ALA A 451 10.31 -7.67 5.88
CA ALA A 451 9.49 -8.84 6.16
C ALA A 451 10.06 -10.11 5.51
N VAL A 452 9.82 -11.26 6.13
CA VAL A 452 10.12 -12.56 5.53
C VAL A 452 9.08 -12.83 4.43
N HIS A 453 9.55 -12.95 3.19
CA HIS A 453 8.70 -13.18 2.02
C HIS A 453 8.90 -14.58 1.41
N GLY A 454 10.13 -15.09 1.42
CA GLY A 454 10.50 -16.35 0.79
C GLY A 454 10.20 -17.61 1.61
N SER A 455 10.50 -18.77 1.02
CA SER A 455 10.34 -20.06 1.70
C SER A 455 11.39 -20.25 2.78
N GLU A 456 10.93 -20.50 4.01
CA GLU A 456 11.80 -20.89 5.12
C GLU A 456 12.20 -22.37 5.07
N ARG A 457 11.67 -23.15 4.12
CA ARG A 457 12.04 -24.56 3.92
C ARG A 457 12.84 -24.72 2.65
N ILE A 458 14.07 -25.20 2.80
CA ILE A 458 15.02 -25.38 1.71
C ILE A 458 15.36 -26.87 1.60
N GLU A 459 15.17 -27.45 0.43
CA GLU A 459 15.62 -28.82 0.13
C GLU A 459 16.85 -28.77 -0.78
N ILE A 460 17.95 -29.39 -0.33
CA ILE A 460 19.18 -29.50 -1.13
C ILE A 460 19.64 -30.96 -1.23
N LEU A 461 20.26 -31.31 -2.34
CA LEU A 461 20.86 -32.62 -2.54
C LEU A 461 22.36 -32.53 -2.25
N LYS A 462 22.87 -33.45 -1.43
CA LYS A 462 24.29 -33.50 -1.08
C LYS A 462 25.20 -33.56 -2.31
N GLU A 463 24.75 -34.25 -3.37
CA GLU A 463 25.55 -34.49 -4.57
C GLU A 463 25.60 -33.31 -5.54
N ASP A 464 24.76 -32.27 -5.36
CA ASP A 464 24.76 -31.08 -6.22
C ASP A 464 25.84 -30.07 -5.83
N GLY A 465 26.57 -30.33 -4.74
CA GLY A 465 27.62 -29.43 -4.25
C GLY A 465 27.03 -28.19 -3.59
N GLN A 466 27.49 -27.01 -3.99
CA GLN A 466 27.07 -25.74 -3.38
C GLN A 466 25.69 -25.31 -3.88
N SER A 467 24.82 -24.93 -2.96
CA SER A 467 23.55 -24.27 -3.27
C SER A 467 23.63 -22.80 -2.87
N VAL A 468 23.17 -21.90 -3.72
CA VAL A 468 23.15 -20.45 -3.47
C VAL A 468 21.71 -20.00 -3.30
N LEU A 469 21.42 -19.30 -2.20
CA LEU A 469 20.15 -18.63 -1.96
C LEU A 469 20.39 -17.12 -1.98
N GLU A 470 19.66 -16.39 -2.84
CA GLU A 470 19.68 -14.93 -2.84
C GLU A 470 18.82 -14.42 -1.69
N MET A 471 19.35 -13.50 -0.87
CA MET A 471 18.63 -13.00 0.31
C MET A 471 17.43 -12.13 -0.07
N ASN A 472 17.44 -11.50 -1.24
CA ASN A 472 16.31 -10.75 -1.79
C ASN A 472 15.10 -11.64 -2.15
N ASP A 473 15.31 -12.95 -2.31
CA ASP A 473 14.20 -13.91 -2.48
C ASP A 473 13.59 -14.31 -1.12
N LEU A 474 14.32 -14.10 -0.01
CA LEU A 474 13.92 -14.48 1.34
C LEU A 474 13.31 -13.31 2.12
N PHE A 475 13.88 -12.12 2.00
CA PHE A 475 13.41 -10.91 2.68
C PHE A 475 12.98 -9.86 1.65
N LEU A 476 11.89 -9.16 1.97
CA LEU A 476 11.40 -8.03 1.19
C LEU A 476 11.26 -6.81 2.11
N ASP A 477 11.84 -5.69 1.68
CA ASP A 477 11.62 -4.39 2.30
C ASP A 477 10.62 -3.59 1.47
N GLU A 478 9.50 -3.18 2.09
CA GLU A 478 8.43 -2.49 1.37
C GLU A 478 8.77 -1.03 1.03
N ASN A 479 9.67 -0.38 1.78
CA ASN A 479 10.15 0.97 1.51
C ASN A 479 11.40 1.04 0.62
N GLY A 480 11.96 -0.12 0.26
CA GLY A 480 13.10 -0.23 -0.64
C GLY A 480 14.42 0.17 0.02
N ASP A 481 14.52 0.04 1.34
CA ASP A 481 15.76 0.25 2.07
C ASP A 481 16.80 -0.83 1.75
N ASP A 482 18.07 -0.44 1.75
CA ASP A 482 19.18 -1.40 1.66
C ASP A 482 19.20 -2.29 2.92
N LEU A 483 19.22 -3.61 2.71
CA LEU A 483 19.21 -4.59 3.79
C LEU A 483 20.60 -5.13 4.08
N THR A 484 20.91 -5.25 5.37
CA THR A 484 22.10 -5.94 5.87
C THR A 484 21.71 -7.26 6.52
N TYR A 485 22.45 -8.32 6.20
CA TYR A 485 22.11 -9.67 6.65
C TYR A 485 23.11 -10.16 7.69
N THR A 486 22.60 -10.73 8.78
CA THR A 486 23.40 -11.44 9.77
C THR A 486 22.90 -12.87 9.91
N MET A 487 23.83 -13.79 10.18
CA MET A 487 23.52 -15.21 10.25
C MET A 487 23.95 -15.74 11.61
N GLN A 488 23.02 -16.41 12.30
CA GLN A 488 23.29 -17.13 13.53
C GLN A 488 23.13 -18.63 13.30
N ASN A 489 24.15 -19.37 13.69
CA ASN A 489 24.21 -20.81 13.61
C ASN A 489 23.28 -21.43 14.66
N GLY A 490 22.28 -22.21 14.22
CA GLY A 490 21.38 -22.98 15.10
C GLY A 490 22.09 -24.16 15.79
N ASP A 491 21.34 -25.09 16.36
CA ASP A 491 21.89 -26.11 17.29
C ASP A 491 22.94 -27.08 16.66
N HIS A 492 23.07 -27.20 15.34
CA HIS A 492 23.93 -28.23 14.69
C HIS A 492 24.63 -27.91 13.32
N PRO A 493 25.01 -26.66 12.93
CA PRO A 493 25.51 -26.40 11.58
C PRO A 493 26.90 -27.00 11.30
N ASN A 494 27.87 -26.92 12.21
CA ASN A 494 29.28 -27.23 11.88
C ASN A 494 29.60 -28.69 11.46
N LYS A 495 28.66 -29.64 11.57
CA LYS A 495 28.87 -31.03 11.12
C LYS A 495 28.05 -31.44 9.89
N LEU A 496 26.87 -30.85 9.67
CA LEU A 496 25.97 -31.25 8.58
C LEU A 496 26.15 -30.39 7.31
N LEU A 497 26.43 -29.10 7.48
CA LEU A 497 26.37 -28.08 6.43
C LEU A 497 27.37 -26.96 6.75
N ASN A 498 28.11 -26.46 5.77
CA ASN A 498 28.90 -25.23 5.94
C ASN A 498 28.16 -24.05 5.29
N PRO A 499 27.45 -23.21 6.07
CA PRO A 499 26.82 -22.00 5.57
C PRO A 499 27.83 -20.84 5.54
N GLU A 500 27.90 -20.11 4.43
CA GLU A 500 28.69 -18.89 4.27
C GLU A 500 27.80 -17.77 3.74
N LEU A 501 27.80 -16.62 4.40
CA LEU A 501 27.04 -15.45 3.99
C LEU A 501 27.99 -14.45 3.32
N ASN A 502 27.74 -14.13 2.05
CA ASN A 502 28.50 -13.16 1.27
C ASN A 502 27.56 -12.05 0.79
N SER A 503 27.55 -10.93 1.52
CA SER A 503 26.61 -9.80 1.40
C SER A 503 25.15 -10.25 1.26
N ASP A 504 24.72 -10.52 0.03
CA ASP A 504 23.33 -10.76 -0.38
C ASP A 504 23.08 -12.24 -0.75
N LYS A 505 24.10 -13.10 -0.62
CA LYS A 505 24.02 -14.52 -0.99
C LYS A 505 24.38 -15.41 0.17
N LEU A 506 23.51 -16.37 0.46
CA LEU A 506 23.77 -17.46 1.38
C LEU A 506 24.21 -18.69 0.60
N ILE A 507 25.47 -19.08 0.78
CA ILE A 507 26.07 -20.24 0.15
C ILE A 507 25.99 -21.41 1.14
N LEU A 508 25.31 -22.47 0.74
CA LEU A 508 25.08 -23.66 1.53
C LEU A 508 25.89 -24.83 0.96
N THR A 509 26.88 -25.31 1.70
CA THR A 509 27.72 -26.46 1.29
C THR A 509 27.40 -27.72 2.12
N PRO A 510 26.65 -28.71 1.59
CA PRO A 510 26.22 -29.89 2.32
C PRO A 510 27.35 -30.92 2.51
N ASN A 511 27.61 -31.28 3.77
CA ASN A 511 28.61 -32.30 4.12
C ASN A 511 27.97 -33.66 4.43
N GLN A 512 26.80 -33.66 5.06
CA GLN A 512 26.08 -34.87 5.47
C GLN A 512 24.57 -34.73 5.22
N THR A 513 23.88 -35.87 5.04
CA THR A 513 22.41 -35.90 4.95
C THR A 513 21.79 -35.70 6.33
N GLY A 514 20.71 -34.94 6.41
CA GLY A 514 20.04 -34.62 7.67
C GLY A 514 19.28 -33.31 7.59
N GLN A 515 18.73 -32.89 8.73
CA GLN A 515 18.04 -31.62 8.86
C GLN A 515 18.89 -30.64 9.68
N ALA A 516 19.04 -29.43 9.19
CA ALA A 516 19.70 -28.33 9.90
C ALA A 516 18.76 -27.13 10.01
N GLN A 517 18.98 -26.30 11.02
CA GLN A 517 18.30 -25.01 11.17
C GLN A 517 19.34 -23.89 11.15
N LEU A 518 19.02 -22.84 10.43
CA LEU A 518 19.83 -21.63 10.31
C LEU A 518 18.95 -20.41 10.53
N THR A 519 19.37 -19.50 11.40
CA THR A 519 18.65 -18.26 11.63
C THR A 519 19.33 -17.15 10.85
N VAL A 520 18.58 -16.49 9.98
CA VAL A 520 19.06 -15.32 9.23
C VAL A 520 18.22 -14.13 9.65
N THR A 521 18.87 -13.01 9.94
CA THR A 521 18.22 -11.75 10.30
C THR A 521 18.60 -10.68 9.28
N ALA A 522 17.60 -10.10 8.63
CA ALA A 522 17.75 -8.91 7.81
C ALA A 522 17.50 -7.66 8.66
N THR A 523 18.32 -6.63 8.50
CA THR A 523 18.19 -5.35 9.20
C THR A 523 18.31 -4.21 8.20
N ASP A 524 17.34 -3.30 8.20
CA ASP A 524 17.32 -2.10 7.36
C ASP A 524 18.26 -1.00 7.88
N SER A 525 18.40 0.06 7.08
CA SER A 525 19.25 1.21 7.37
C SER A 525 18.88 2.01 8.63
N GLU A 526 17.66 1.85 9.14
CA GLU A 526 17.12 2.55 10.32
C GLU A 526 16.91 1.64 11.53
N GLY A 527 17.39 0.38 11.46
CA GLY A 527 17.40 -0.58 12.55
C GLY A 527 16.15 -1.45 12.68
N GLY A 528 15.20 -1.37 11.74
CA GLY A 528 14.11 -2.34 11.63
C GLY A 528 14.67 -3.70 11.18
N SER A 529 14.11 -4.80 11.70
CA SER A 529 14.66 -6.13 11.41
C SER A 529 13.60 -7.22 11.30
N ALA A 530 13.84 -8.18 10.42
CA ALA A 530 13.09 -9.44 10.34
C ALA A 530 14.03 -10.63 10.48
N THR A 531 13.54 -11.69 11.12
CA THR A 531 14.30 -12.92 11.33
C THR A 531 13.56 -14.09 10.70
N ALA A 532 14.24 -14.85 9.85
CA ALA A 532 13.76 -16.09 9.25
C ALA A 532 14.50 -17.30 9.85
N VAL A 533 13.77 -18.38 10.14
CA VAL A 533 14.37 -19.63 10.63
C VAL A 533 14.33 -20.67 9.51
N LEU A 534 15.44 -20.76 8.77
CA LEU A 534 15.58 -21.65 7.64
C LEU A 534 15.74 -23.10 8.09
N THR A 535 14.77 -23.93 7.73
CA THR A 535 14.83 -25.38 7.87
C THR A 535 15.39 -26.00 6.60
N ILE A 536 16.64 -26.46 6.68
CA ILE A 536 17.39 -27.01 5.54
C ILE A 536 17.38 -28.53 5.62
N ASN A 537 16.82 -29.19 4.61
CA ASN A 537 16.77 -30.64 4.51
C ASN A 537 17.74 -31.14 3.44
N VAL A 538 18.82 -31.77 3.89
CA VAL A 538 19.86 -32.34 3.02
C VAL A 538 19.53 -33.80 2.71
N LYS A 539 19.10 -34.06 1.48
CA LYS A 539 18.83 -35.42 0.98
C LYS A 539 20.01 -35.94 0.16
N SER A 540 20.06 -37.25 -0.05
CA SER A 540 21.02 -37.89 -0.96
C SER A 540 20.29 -38.58 -2.10
N LYS A 541 20.77 -38.37 -3.33
CA LYS A 541 20.30 -39.10 -4.52
C LYS A 541 20.42 -40.62 -4.34
N TYR A 542 21.43 -41.08 -3.60
CA TYR A 542 21.67 -42.49 -3.36
C TYR A 542 20.67 -43.14 -2.41
N THR A 543 19.92 -42.38 -1.60
CA THR A 543 18.88 -42.94 -0.75
C THR A 543 17.76 -43.55 -1.59
N VAL A 544 17.27 -42.84 -2.61
CA VAL A 544 16.24 -43.34 -3.52
C VAL A 544 16.78 -44.53 -4.31
N LEU A 545 18.01 -44.45 -4.82
CA LEU A 545 18.64 -45.53 -5.58
C LEU A 545 18.78 -46.83 -4.78
N LYS A 546 19.17 -46.75 -3.49
CA LYS A 546 19.27 -47.92 -2.60
C LYS A 546 17.92 -48.63 -2.43
N TRP A 547 16.84 -47.86 -2.25
CA TRP A 547 15.49 -48.42 -2.13
C TRP A 547 14.97 -49.00 -3.45
N SER A 548 15.30 -48.39 -4.60
CA SER A 548 14.96 -48.95 -5.91
C SER A 548 15.67 -50.29 -6.17
N ILE A 549 16.95 -50.40 -5.82
CA ILE A 549 17.71 -51.66 -5.95
C ILE A 549 17.14 -52.74 -5.02
N ALA A 550 16.87 -52.40 -3.76
CA ALA A 550 16.27 -53.33 -2.80
C ALA A 550 14.89 -53.86 -3.29
N GLY A 551 14.05 -52.97 -3.82
CA GLY A 551 12.76 -53.36 -4.43
C GLY A 551 12.92 -54.29 -5.63
N GLY A 552 13.90 -54.04 -6.49
CA GLY A 552 14.21 -54.91 -7.63
C GLY A 552 14.63 -56.32 -7.22
N VAL A 553 15.45 -56.46 -6.17
CA VAL A 553 15.89 -57.76 -5.64
C VAL A 553 14.71 -58.57 -5.08
N VAL A 554 13.78 -57.93 -4.38
CA VAL A 554 12.58 -58.59 -3.85
C VAL A 554 11.68 -59.10 -4.98
N LEU A 555 11.46 -58.29 -6.02
CA LEU A 555 10.67 -58.68 -7.19
C LEU A 555 11.29 -59.88 -7.93
N PHE A 556 12.62 -59.90 -8.08
CA PHE A 556 13.33 -61.02 -8.68
C PHE A 556 13.16 -62.32 -7.86
N GLY A 557 13.24 -62.24 -6.53
CA GLY A 557 13.00 -63.39 -5.65
C GLY A 557 11.60 -63.98 -5.78
N ILE A 558 10.57 -63.13 -5.91
CA ILE A 558 9.18 -63.56 -6.11
C ILE A 558 9.02 -64.30 -7.45
N ALA A 559 9.61 -63.77 -8.53
CA ALA A 559 9.55 -64.40 -9.85
C ALA A 559 10.16 -65.81 -9.89
N VAL A 560 11.31 -66.00 -9.22
CA VAL A 560 11.98 -67.31 -9.13
C VAL A 560 11.14 -68.33 -8.33
N GLY A 561 10.52 -67.89 -7.22
CA GLY A 561 9.63 -68.76 -6.43
C GLY A 561 8.41 -69.24 -7.22
N LEU A 562 7.82 -68.35 -8.03
CA LEU A 562 6.65 -68.65 -8.86
C LEU A 562 6.98 -69.65 -9.97
N PHE A 563 8.17 -69.54 -10.58
CA PHE A 563 8.64 -70.47 -11.62
C PHE A 563 8.83 -71.91 -11.11
N LEU A 564 9.33 -72.09 -9.88
CA LEU A 564 9.55 -73.43 -9.31
C LEU A 564 8.23 -74.14 -8.94
N TRP A 565 7.20 -73.38 -8.57
CA TRP A 565 5.90 -73.95 -8.18
C TRP A 565 5.08 -74.49 -9.36
N LEU A 566 5.22 -73.90 -10.55
CA LEU A 566 4.40 -74.22 -11.74
C LEU A 566 4.88 -75.44 -12.56
N ARG A 567 5.88 -76.22 -12.12
CA ARG A 567 6.40 -77.38 -12.89
C ARG A 567 5.42 -78.57 -12.91
N PRO A 568 5.09 -79.16 -14.09
CA PRO A 568 4.16 -80.29 -14.21
C PRO A 568 4.73 -81.61 -13.66
N LYS A 569 3.88 -82.41 -13.00
CA LYS A 569 4.21 -83.72 -12.39
C LYS A 569 3.84 -84.90 -13.33
N PRO A 570 4.56 -86.05 -13.30
CA PRO A 570 4.32 -87.18 -14.21
C PRO A 570 2.96 -87.87 -13.96
N GLY A 571 2.33 -88.36 -15.04
CA GLY A 571 1.06 -89.13 -15.03
C GLY A 571 1.27 -90.62 -15.36
N PHE A 572 0.24 -91.44 -15.19
CA PHE A 572 0.30 -92.87 -15.53
C PHE A 572 0.51 -93.12 -17.02
N ALA A 573 1.24 -94.18 -17.35
CA ALA A 573 1.50 -94.62 -18.72
C ALA A 573 1.46 -96.14 -18.78
N GLY A 574 1.25 -96.71 -19.97
CA GLY A 574 1.23 -98.17 -20.17
C GLY A 574 -0.01 -98.87 -19.62
N LYS A 575 0.05 -100.21 -19.58
CA LYS A 575 -1.02 -101.09 -19.11
C LYS A 575 -0.48 -102.23 -18.26
N LEU A 576 -1.28 -102.74 -17.34
CA LEU A 576 -1.01 -103.99 -16.60
C LEU A 576 -1.85 -105.12 -17.19
N GLU A 577 -1.23 -106.27 -17.47
CA GLU A 577 -1.95 -107.49 -17.83
C GLU A 577 -1.87 -108.49 -16.67
N GLY A 578 -3.01 -108.93 -16.14
CA GLY A 578 -3.08 -109.86 -15.02
C GLY A 578 -3.46 -111.27 -15.46
N TYR A 579 -2.64 -112.23 -15.05
CA TYR A 579 -2.85 -113.66 -15.24
C TYR A 579 -3.08 -114.31 -13.87
N PHE A 580 -4.27 -114.84 -13.63
CA PHE A 580 -4.57 -115.57 -12.41
C PHE A 580 -4.03 -117.00 -12.57
N LEU A 581 -3.02 -117.34 -11.77
CA LEU A 581 -2.34 -118.63 -11.83
C LEU A 581 -3.08 -119.66 -10.98
N ALA A 582 -3.63 -119.22 -9.85
CA ALA A 582 -4.48 -119.98 -8.96
C ALA A 582 -5.44 -119.02 -8.23
N THR A 583 -6.63 -119.50 -7.87
CA THR A 583 -7.66 -118.75 -7.12
C THR A 583 -8.23 -119.64 -6.04
N ALA A 584 -8.44 -119.11 -4.83
CA ALA A 584 -9.06 -119.86 -3.72
C ALA A 584 -10.49 -120.34 -4.03
N SER A 585 -11.22 -119.65 -4.90
CA SER A 585 -12.58 -120.03 -5.34
C SER A 585 -12.60 -121.17 -6.38
N GLY A 586 -11.44 -121.52 -6.97
CA GLY A 586 -11.33 -122.46 -8.10
C GLY A 586 -11.86 -121.93 -9.44
N SER A 587 -12.17 -120.63 -9.54
CA SER A 587 -12.72 -120.01 -10.75
C SER A 587 -11.63 -119.70 -11.78
N ASP A 588 -11.84 -120.08 -13.05
CA ASP A 588 -10.94 -119.72 -14.14
C ASP A 588 -11.19 -118.26 -14.60
N VAL A 589 -10.30 -117.35 -14.18
CA VAL A 589 -10.40 -115.92 -14.51
C VAL A 589 -9.61 -115.62 -15.79
N PRO A 590 -10.25 -115.17 -16.89
CA PRO A 590 -9.54 -114.87 -18.12
C PRO A 590 -8.60 -113.67 -17.93
N VAL A 591 -7.52 -113.63 -18.72
CA VAL A 591 -6.49 -112.58 -18.65
C VAL A 591 -7.13 -111.19 -18.72
N LYS A 592 -6.87 -110.37 -17.70
CA LYS A 592 -7.41 -109.00 -17.60
C LYS A 592 -6.34 -107.99 -18.00
N SER A 593 -6.73 -106.89 -18.65
CA SER A 593 -5.81 -105.86 -19.13
C SER A 593 -6.29 -104.47 -18.70
N TRP A 594 -5.53 -103.82 -17.83
CA TRP A 594 -5.82 -102.49 -17.29
C TRP A 594 -4.94 -101.42 -17.94
N PRO A 595 -5.47 -100.55 -18.82
CA PRO A 595 -4.75 -99.37 -19.29
C PRO A 595 -4.60 -98.39 -18.13
N LEU A 596 -3.38 -98.14 -17.65
CA LEU A 596 -3.18 -97.30 -16.46
C LEU A 596 -3.53 -95.82 -16.70
N THR A 597 -3.61 -95.40 -17.97
CA THR A 597 -4.06 -94.06 -18.38
C THR A 597 -5.56 -93.84 -18.15
N SER A 598 -6.37 -94.89 -17.97
CA SER A 598 -7.81 -94.74 -17.73
C SER A 598 -8.16 -94.46 -16.27
N PHE A 599 -7.20 -94.56 -15.35
CA PHE A 599 -7.43 -94.28 -13.94
C PHE A 599 -7.21 -92.80 -13.67
N GLU A 600 -8.31 -92.12 -13.31
CA GLU A 600 -8.29 -90.71 -12.94
C GLU A 600 -7.64 -90.54 -11.56
N GLY A 601 -6.33 -90.30 -11.55
CA GLY A 601 -5.57 -90.16 -10.32
C GLY A 601 -4.07 -90.36 -10.52
N ARG A 602 -3.27 -90.08 -9.49
CA ARG A 602 -1.82 -90.37 -9.48
C ARG A 602 -1.47 -91.55 -8.58
N LYS A 603 -2.47 -92.35 -8.23
CA LYS A 603 -2.39 -93.53 -7.37
C LYS A 603 -3.52 -94.46 -7.79
N VAL A 604 -3.22 -95.73 -7.97
CA VAL A 604 -4.21 -96.80 -8.17
C VAL A 604 -3.78 -97.99 -7.33
N ASN A 605 -4.70 -98.61 -6.60
CA ASN A 605 -4.38 -99.81 -5.82
C ASN A 605 -4.84 -101.09 -6.55
N LEU A 606 -4.32 -102.25 -6.15
CA LEU A 606 -4.61 -103.50 -6.86
C LEU A 606 -6.07 -103.94 -6.73
N LEU A 607 -6.73 -103.63 -5.61
CA LEU A 607 -8.15 -103.89 -5.43
C LEU A 607 -9.01 -103.07 -6.40
N GLU A 608 -8.68 -101.79 -6.62
CA GLU A 608 -9.32 -100.93 -7.63
C GLU A 608 -9.18 -101.50 -9.04
N LEU A 609 -8.03 -102.10 -9.36
CA LEU A 609 -7.85 -102.82 -10.64
C LEU A 609 -8.83 -104.01 -10.71
N PHE A 610 -8.93 -104.83 -9.67
CA PHE A 610 -9.82 -105.98 -9.66
C PHE A 610 -11.30 -105.59 -9.79
N VAL A 611 -11.73 -104.56 -9.07
CA VAL A 611 -13.10 -104.01 -9.16
C VAL A 611 -13.39 -103.48 -10.56
N SER A 612 -12.43 -102.84 -11.23
CA SER A 612 -12.67 -102.23 -12.55
C SER A 612 -13.00 -103.21 -13.69
N LEU A 613 -12.71 -104.51 -13.54
CA LEU A 613 -12.98 -105.53 -14.56
C LEU A 613 -13.73 -106.75 -13.99
N ASP A 614 -14.54 -106.53 -12.94
CA ASP A 614 -15.44 -107.50 -12.31
C ASP A 614 -14.75 -108.80 -11.84
N VAL A 615 -13.56 -108.68 -11.25
CA VAL A 615 -12.87 -109.81 -10.59
C VAL A 615 -13.40 -109.95 -9.16
N HIS A 616 -14.22 -110.97 -8.91
CA HIS A 616 -14.95 -111.18 -7.65
C HIS A 616 -14.22 -112.16 -6.70
N GLU A 617 -12.93 -111.92 -6.43
CA GLU A 617 -12.17 -112.67 -5.42
C GLU A 617 -12.09 -111.85 -4.11
N PRO A 618 -12.38 -112.44 -2.93
CA PRO A 618 -12.37 -111.72 -1.66
C PRO A 618 -10.95 -111.50 -1.14
N LEU A 619 -10.21 -110.59 -1.78
CA LEU A 619 -8.81 -110.25 -1.48
C LEU A 619 -8.68 -108.83 -0.91
N PRO A 620 -9.11 -108.57 0.33
CA PRO A 620 -9.07 -107.24 0.93
C PRO A 620 -7.65 -106.66 1.03
N GLU A 621 -6.63 -107.51 1.13
CA GLU A 621 -5.23 -107.09 1.21
C GLU A 621 -4.68 -106.47 -0.08
N ALA A 622 -5.37 -106.64 -1.22
CA ALA A 622 -5.00 -106.04 -2.50
C ALA A 622 -5.04 -104.49 -2.46
N GLU A 623 -5.85 -103.89 -1.58
CA GLU A 623 -5.92 -102.42 -1.41
C GLU A 623 -4.56 -101.83 -0.97
N GLN A 624 -3.75 -102.64 -0.30
CA GLN A 624 -2.45 -102.25 0.26
C GLN A 624 -1.29 -102.40 -0.73
N ILE A 625 -1.56 -102.87 -1.95
CA ILE A 625 -0.61 -102.90 -3.07
C ILE A 625 -0.96 -101.72 -3.98
N VAL A 626 -0.11 -100.70 -3.95
CA VAL A 626 -0.37 -99.41 -4.58
C VAL A 626 0.59 -99.16 -5.73
N PHE A 627 0.08 -98.75 -6.87
CA PHE A 627 0.82 -98.28 -8.02
C PHE A 627 0.74 -96.75 -8.15
N THR A 628 1.85 -96.10 -8.48
CA THR A 628 1.96 -94.64 -8.70
C THR A 628 2.85 -94.33 -9.91
N PRO A 629 2.64 -93.22 -10.63
CA PRO A 629 3.40 -92.92 -11.85
C PRO A 629 4.82 -92.43 -11.54
N GLY A 630 5.81 -93.00 -12.22
CA GLY A 630 7.19 -92.54 -12.25
C GLY A 630 7.50 -91.67 -13.48
N LYS A 631 8.62 -90.93 -13.44
CA LYS A 631 9.11 -90.19 -14.62
C LYS A 631 9.50 -91.18 -15.73
N GLY A 632 9.25 -90.82 -16.99
CA GLY A 632 9.71 -91.59 -18.15
C GLY A 632 8.94 -92.88 -18.42
N GLY A 633 7.64 -92.93 -18.10
CA GLY A 633 6.79 -94.10 -18.37
C GLY A 633 7.04 -95.29 -17.43
N LYS A 634 7.70 -95.06 -16.28
CA LYS A 634 7.91 -96.07 -15.24
C LYS A 634 6.70 -96.14 -14.31
N LEU A 635 6.46 -97.32 -13.73
CA LEU A 635 5.44 -97.52 -12.73
C LEU A 635 6.08 -97.81 -11.39
N ILE A 636 5.59 -97.25 -10.30
CA ILE A 636 6.13 -97.48 -8.96
C ILE A 636 5.11 -98.28 -8.17
N VAL A 637 5.48 -99.50 -7.75
CA VAL A 637 4.67 -100.33 -6.86
C VAL A 637 5.17 -100.19 -5.42
N LYS A 638 4.23 -100.14 -4.48
CA LYS A 638 4.51 -100.19 -3.04
C LYS A 638 3.53 -101.14 -2.40
N ASN A 639 4.04 -102.18 -1.74
CA ASN A 639 3.23 -103.11 -0.97
C ASN A 639 3.37 -102.87 0.53
N THR A 640 2.25 -102.72 1.24
CA THR A 640 2.19 -102.69 2.70
C THR A 640 1.45 -103.88 3.33
N SER A 641 0.88 -104.80 2.55
CA SER A 641 0.25 -106.04 3.03
C SER A 641 1.27 -107.10 3.45
N ARG A 642 0.81 -108.29 3.85
CA ARG A 642 1.65 -109.48 4.04
C ARG A 642 1.75 -110.33 2.77
N CYS A 643 1.21 -109.90 1.63
CA CYS A 643 1.41 -110.57 0.34
C CYS A 643 2.89 -110.65 -0.02
N SER A 644 3.29 -111.77 -0.61
CA SER A 644 4.63 -111.93 -1.18
C SER A 644 4.64 -111.37 -2.61
N LEU A 645 5.47 -110.35 -2.85
CA LEU A 645 5.65 -109.78 -4.19
C LEU A 645 7.03 -110.16 -4.71
N VAL A 646 7.08 -110.71 -5.92
CA VAL A 646 8.33 -111.04 -6.59
C VAL A 646 8.33 -110.37 -7.96
N ARG A 647 9.26 -109.45 -8.18
CA ARG A 647 9.47 -108.85 -9.50
C ARG A 647 10.43 -109.73 -10.30
N ASN A 648 9.95 -110.31 -11.39
CA ASN A 648 10.65 -111.29 -12.21
C ASN A 648 11.13 -112.50 -11.37
N ARG A 649 12.32 -112.40 -10.75
CA ARG A 649 12.89 -113.41 -9.84
C ARG A 649 13.39 -112.83 -8.51
N THR A 650 13.12 -111.55 -8.25
CA THR A 650 13.61 -110.82 -7.08
C THR A 650 12.47 -110.49 -6.13
N PRO A 651 12.47 -111.02 -4.89
CA PRO A 651 11.49 -110.65 -3.87
C PRO A 651 11.54 -109.16 -3.54
N LEU A 652 10.38 -108.51 -3.45
CA LEU A 652 10.27 -107.10 -3.13
C LEU A 652 10.15 -106.89 -1.61
N PRO A 653 10.96 -106.00 -1.01
CA PRO A 653 10.88 -105.70 0.40
C PRO A 653 9.59 -104.95 0.75
N LYS A 654 8.95 -105.35 1.85
CA LYS A 654 7.73 -104.71 2.36
C LYS A 654 7.94 -103.22 2.66
N ASN A 655 6.93 -102.40 2.36
CA ASN A 655 6.87 -100.95 2.59
C ASN A 655 7.93 -100.11 1.85
N LYS A 656 8.67 -100.68 0.89
CA LYS A 656 9.54 -99.92 -0.02
C LYS A 656 8.86 -99.70 -1.36
N LYS A 657 9.23 -98.58 -2.00
CA LYS A 657 8.78 -98.24 -3.35
C LYS A 657 9.72 -98.90 -4.34
N GLU A 658 9.16 -99.68 -5.25
CA GLU A 658 9.91 -100.40 -6.27
C GLU A 658 9.47 -99.96 -7.65
N ILE A 659 10.42 -99.84 -8.56
CA ILE A 659 10.18 -99.33 -9.91
C ILE A 659 9.99 -100.54 -10.84
N LEU A 660 8.85 -100.56 -11.52
CA LEU A 660 8.51 -101.48 -12.60
C LEU A 660 8.75 -100.78 -13.93
N GLU A 661 9.52 -101.43 -14.78
CA GLU A 661 9.76 -101.03 -16.16
C GLU A 661 8.93 -101.88 -17.12
N TYR A 662 8.80 -101.44 -18.37
CA TYR A 662 8.04 -102.23 -19.34
C TYR A 662 8.64 -103.62 -19.52
N ASN A 663 7.76 -104.61 -19.59
CA ASN A 663 8.00 -106.05 -19.60
C ASN A 663 8.39 -106.66 -18.25
N ASP A 664 8.46 -105.89 -17.17
CA ASP A 664 8.56 -106.47 -15.84
C ASP A 664 7.30 -107.27 -15.49
N LYS A 665 7.54 -108.41 -14.87
CA LYS A 665 6.53 -109.29 -14.29
C LYS A 665 6.52 -109.12 -12.79
N LEU A 666 5.35 -109.01 -12.19
CA LEU A 666 5.15 -108.93 -10.76
C LEU A 666 4.26 -110.10 -10.35
N TYR A 667 4.87 -111.09 -9.72
CA TYR A 667 4.16 -112.22 -9.11
C TYR A 667 3.70 -111.80 -7.71
N ILE A 668 2.45 -112.10 -7.40
CA ILE A 668 1.82 -111.77 -6.13
C ILE A 668 1.17 -113.04 -5.61
N THR A 669 1.64 -113.52 -4.47
CA THR A 669 0.99 -114.58 -3.68
C THR A 669 0.26 -113.91 -2.53
N PHE A 670 -1.05 -114.14 -2.45
CA PHE A 670 -1.95 -113.50 -1.49
C PHE A 670 -1.89 -114.15 -0.09
N GLU A 671 -2.53 -113.51 0.90
CA GLU A 671 -2.42 -113.96 2.30
C GLU A 671 -3.18 -115.27 2.57
N ASP A 672 -4.08 -115.66 1.67
CA ASP A 672 -4.76 -116.95 1.69
C ASP A 672 -3.84 -118.14 1.37
N GLY A 673 -2.64 -117.87 0.83
CA GLY A 673 -1.65 -118.88 0.44
C GLY A 673 -2.05 -119.75 -0.76
N ILE A 674 -3.16 -119.43 -1.43
CA ILE A 674 -3.71 -120.21 -2.55
C ILE A 674 -3.81 -119.33 -3.79
N THR A 675 -4.25 -118.08 -3.65
CA THR A 675 -4.44 -117.19 -4.78
C THR A 675 -3.11 -116.60 -5.23
N GLU A 676 -2.81 -116.77 -6.52
CA GLU A 676 -1.58 -116.29 -7.15
C GLU A 676 -1.89 -115.56 -8.45
N ILE A 677 -1.31 -114.37 -8.62
CA ILE A 677 -1.45 -113.55 -9.83
C ILE A 677 -0.08 -113.13 -10.36
N GLU A 678 0.07 -113.15 -11.68
CA GLU A 678 1.18 -112.54 -12.39
C GLU A 678 0.69 -111.28 -13.10
N LEU A 679 1.19 -110.11 -12.71
CA LEU A 679 0.95 -108.84 -13.39
C LEU A 679 2.12 -108.52 -14.32
N ARG A 680 1.86 -108.24 -15.60
CA ARG A 680 2.87 -107.79 -16.57
C ARG A 680 2.68 -106.33 -16.88
N TYR A 681 3.68 -105.51 -16.61
CA TYR A 681 3.65 -104.10 -17.02
C TYR A 681 4.08 -103.97 -18.48
N LYS A 682 3.24 -103.41 -19.34
CA LYS A 682 3.52 -103.28 -20.78
C LYS A 682 3.28 -101.87 -21.27
N ALA A 683 4.00 -101.48 -22.31
CA ALA A 683 3.70 -100.26 -23.05
C ALA A 683 2.39 -100.46 -23.83
N ILE A 684 1.56 -99.42 -23.90
CA ILE A 684 0.45 -99.37 -24.84
C ILE A 684 1.07 -98.99 -26.20
N LYS A 685 1.07 -99.92 -27.17
CA LYS A 685 1.44 -99.58 -28.56
C LYS A 685 0.31 -98.71 -29.12
N PRO A 686 0.60 -97.53 -29.71
CA PRO A 686 -0.45 -96.71 -30.31
C PRO A 686 -1.05 -97.47 -31.51
N THR A 687 -2.32 -97.85 -31.43
CA THR A 687 -3.11 -98.25 -32.60
C THR A 687 -3.29 -97.02 -33.48
N THR A 688 -2.69 -97.06 -34.66
CA THR A 688 -2.67 -95.99 -35.64
C THR A 688 -4.00 -95.93 -36.37
N ASN A 689 -4.96 -95.14 -35.89
CA ASN A 689 -6.06 -94.66 -36.74
C ASN A 689 -5.68 -93.28 -37.27
N ILE A 690 -5.19 -93.29 -38.50
CA ILE A 690 -4.96 -92.12 -39.34
C ILE A 690 -6.33 -91.62 -39.79
N PHE A 691 -6.67 -90.38 -39.46
CA PHE A 691 -7.60 -89.58 -40.26
C PHE A 691 -6.91 -88.30 -40.67
N THR A 692 -6.75 -88.16 -41.98
CA THR A 692 -6.19 -87.03 -42.71
C THR A 692 -7.21 -85.91 -42.90
N ARG A 693 -6.80 -84.70 -42.53
CA ARG A 693 -6.94 -83.38 -43.20
C ARG A 693 -8.27 -82.99 -43.88
N SER A 694 -8.71 -81.76 -43.57
CA SER A 694 -9.02 -80.74 -44.60
C SER A 694 -8.78 -79.33 -44.06
N ASP A 695 -7.83 -78.63 -44.66
CA ASP A 695 -7.70 -77.16 -44.59
C ASP A 695 -8.73 -76.52 -45.53
N SER A 696 -9.36 -75.41 -45.11
CA SER A 696 -9.80 -74.36 -46.04
C SER A 696 -9.87 -73.00 -45.33
N SER A 697 -8.76 -72.27 -45.49
CA SER A 697 -8.59 -70.82 -45.68
C SER A 697 -9.77 -69.83 -45.59
N GLY A 698 -9.47 -68.72 -44.93
CA GLY A 698 -9.93 -67.35 -45.20
C GLY A 698 -9.51 -66.46 -44.02
N GLY A 699 -8.38 -65.73 -44.05
CA GLY A 699 -8.27 -64.38 -44.63
C GLY A 699 -9.10 -63.38 -43.82
N GLN A 700 -8.64 -62.29 -43.21
CA GLN A 700 -7.60 -61.33 -43.58
C GLN A 700 -7.20 -60.51 -42.33
N THR A 701 -6.06 -59.84 -42.48
CA THR A 701 -5.48 -58.72 -41.74
C THR A 701 -6.45 -57.70 -41.14
N GLY A 702 -6.08 -57.22 -39.94
CA GLY A 702 -6.54 -56.01 -39.27
C GLY A 702 -5.73 -55.81 -37.99
#